data_AF-A0A7X8SGD3-F1
#
_entry.id   AF-A0A7X8SGD3-F1
#
_cell.length_a   1.000
_cell.length_b   1.000
_cell.length_c   1.000
_cell.angle_alpha   90.00
_cell.angle_beta   90.00
_cell.angle_gamma   90.00
#
_symmetry.space_group_name_H-M   'P 1'
#
loop_
_entity.id
_entity.type
_entity.pdbx_description
1 polymer ?
#
loop_
_entity_poly.entity_id
_entity_poly.type
_entity_poly.pdbx_seq_one_letter_code
_entity_poly.pdbx_strand_id
1 'polypeptide(L)'
;MKTNLTILFLLLVNICIAQMIEDEQLLSKVFSDEQLELMSQREIDYWLELFHHPKNINKLSLCDAQVILALTYDEVEVLSNYRKKFGKFVLVDEIDRLNWSIQTKERVKKAIYVAKIDESNMSVKQRWMSPDQHYLMLNTTVKYPLSKGFTENYYQGVPLSSQLRFKWKKRNDYSFALNLDHNEGEIWFWNHKQRSYGVSHASGHISLYNKGIFSKICLGDYQMISGQGLVFGGGYFLGKGSDPILSVIRGQDGIREYASMSNAGFMRGMATSIKITKNLSTDLFLSSKRLNVNFKDKDFTINNSLVLYDSTLIGRKNNLSETLIGGRLGWKNDTFSTHLNFMQVNYSTPREGLNHDIRLSANIQSIRNMSLDMSYRWKNLYFISEVANDLNNNYAISTSLFIGLLKGVDWSVLYRDYDVAYQAPYSNSVSEGSQVSNEQGFYMGFKVNPNKKLNMTFFFDVFKFPSSTYLNNGGREGNEWKLNTSYVLKKGQQIHFVCSYKEKGRFYANDSSRVKQYTQEHWVKYSLKYSLAVTKFLNWSVRGLVTQYQLGQWKTGYMFLQDVGYNNPMKWNVFTRIAMFYSPSYETRLYAYEKNLRYSYSFPPYYGIGWKSYILMKYKFGRGNSIQARWAYTVFNDLQSVGSTWNSSNGNTIQEVGVQLFLKI
;
A
#
# COMPACT_ATOMS: atom_id res chain seq x y z
N MET A 1 25.69 -14.98 49.43
CA MET A 1 26.02 -14.49 48.06
C MET A 1 25.24 -15.15 46.91
N LYS A 2 24.45 -16.23 47.09
CA LYS A 2 23.66 -16.84 46.00
C LYS A 2 22.19 -16.39 45.90
N THR A 3 21.66 -15.67 46.89
CA THR A 3 20.26 -15.21 46.93
C THR A 3 20.03 -13.78 46.44
N ASN A 4 21.08 -12.94 46.36
CA ASN A 4 20.95 -11.56 45.89
C ASN A 4 21.14 -11.40 44.37
N LEU A 5 21.67 -12.40 43.67
CA LEU A 5 21.81 -12.37 42.20
C LEU A 5 20.51 -12.74 41.47
N THR A 6 19.69 -13.61 42.06
CA THR A 6 18.39 -14.03 41.51
C THR A 6 17.34 -12.92 41.60
N ILE A 7 17.40 -12.09 42.64
CA ILE A 7 16.49 -10.94 42.81
C ILE A 7 16.89 -9.79 41.85
N LEU A 8 18.19 -9.60 41.56
CA LEU A 8 18.63 -8.64 40.54
C LEU A 8 18.30 -9.12 39.10
N PHE A 9 18.32 -10.43 38.85
CA PHE A 9 17.90 -11.02 37.56
C PHE A 9 16.37 -10.97 37.39
N LEU A 10 15.58 -11.07 38.46
CA LEU A 10 14.13 -10.90 38.43
C LEU A 10 13.68 -9.42 38.37
N LEU A 11 14.46 -8.49 38.92
CA LEU A 11 14.16 -7.05 38.82
C LEU A 11 14.57 -6.43 37.48
N LEU A 12 15.60 -6.97 36.80
CA LEU A 12 15.94 -6.56 35.42
C LEU A 12 15.01 -7.15 34.35
N VAL A 13 14.21 -8.17 34.68
CA VAL A 13 13.18 -8.73 33.76
C VAL A 13 11.89 -7.90 33.75
N ASN A 14 11.69 -7.00 34.73
CA ASN A 14 10.46 -6.20 34.84
C ASN A 14 10.51 -4.82 34.16
N ILE A 15 11.56 -4.49 33.40
CA ILE A 15 11.62 -3.25 32.61
C ILE A 15 12.01 -3.57 31.16
N CYS A 16 11.03 -4.10 30.42
CA CYS A 16 10.83 -3.98 28.95
C CYS A 16 9.98 -5.14 28.44
N ILE A 17 8.74 -5.29 28.96
CA ILE A 17 7.69 -5.96 28.21
C ILE A 17 7.12 -4.93 27.24
N ALA A 18 7.88 -4.62 26.19
CA ALA A 18 7.29 -4.00 25.02
C ALA A 18 6.39 -5.06 24.38
N GLN A 19 5.08 -4.84 24.44
CA GLN A 19 4.11 -5.64 23.71
C GLN A 19 4.46 -5.58 22.22
N MET A 20 5.17 -6.58 21.70
CA MET A 20 5.22 -6.84 20.26
C MET A 20 3.83 -7.32 19.84
N ILE A 21 2.97 -6.36 19.56
CA ILE A 21 1.78 -6.57 18.75
C ILE A 21 2.31 -6.88 17.35
N GLU A 22 1.89 -8.02 16.83
CA GLU A 22 2.26 -8.53 15.52
C GLU A 22 1.79 -7.58 14.41
N ASP A 23 2.60 -7.37 13.36
CA ASP A 23 2.30 -6.51 12.21
C ASP A 23 0.86 -6.62 11.69
N GLU A 24 0.35 -7.86 11.58
CA GLU A 24 -1.00 -8.14 11.12
C GLU A 24 -2.08 -7.83 12.18
N GLN A 25 -1.80 -8.11 13.46
CA GLN A 25 -2.63 -7.66 14.58
C GLN A 25 -2.62 -6.14 14.74
N LEU A 26 -1.52 -5.50 14.32
CA LEU A 26 -1.31 -4.07 14.41
C LEU A 26 -2.09 -3.36 13.31
N LEU A 27 -2.04 -3.87 12.08
CA LEU A 27 -2.88 -3.40 10.98
C LEU A 27 -4.37 -3.61 11.27
N SER A 28 -4.78 -4.80 11.71
CA SER A 28 -6.20 -5.08 12.02
C SER A 28 -6.74 -4.32 13.25
N LYS A 29 -5.85 -3.76 14.09
CA LYS A 29 -6.24 -2.82 15.17
C LYS A 29 -6.39 -1.39 14.66
N VAL A 30 -5.72 -1.03 13.57
CA VAL A 30 -5.68 0.34 13.03
C VAL A 30 -6.63 0.53 11.86
N PHE A 31 -6.79 -0.50 11.03
CA PHE A 31 -7.59 -0.52 9.82
C PHE A 31 -8.63 -1.63 9.89
N SER A 32 -9.80 -1.38 9.33
CA SER A 32 -10.79 -2.43 9.08
C SER A 32 -10.33 -3.35 7.96
N ASP A 33 -10.84 -4.59 7.91
CA ASP A 33 -10.51 -5.55 6.84
C ASP A 33 -10.81 -4.99 5.44
N GLU A 34 -11.84 -4.16 5.30
CA GLU A 34 -12.21 -3.53 4.01
C GLU A 34 -11.28 -2.38 3.64
N GLN A 35 -10.74 -1.67 4.63
CA GLN A 35 -9.67 -0.71 4.37
C GLN A 35 -8.41 -1.44 3.94
N LEU A 36 -8.10 -2.59 4.55
CA LEU A 36 -7.01 -3.46 4.11
C LEU A 36 -7.29 -4.01 2.69
N GLU A 37 -8.52 -4.42 2.36
CA GLU A 37 -8.93 -4.90 1.01
C GLU A 37 -8.69 -3.89 -0.11
N LEU A 38 -8.74 -2.61 0.21
CA LEU A 38 -8.43 -1.56 -0.73
C LEU A 38 -6.93 -1.24 -0.79
N MET A 39 -6.13 -1.81 0.11
CA MET A 39 -4.71 -1.57 0.16
C MET A 39 -3.90 -2.50 -0.74
N SER A 40 -3.11 -1.94 -1.66
CA SER A 40 -2.06 -2.72 -2.32
C SER A 40 -0.94 -3.11 -1.34
N GLN A 41 -0.16 -4.15 -1.68
CA GLN A 41 0.95 -4.62 -0.83
C GLN A 41 1.93 -3.50 -0.46
N ARG A 42 2.19 -2.57 -1.39
CA ARG A 42 3.04 -1.39 -1.17
C ARG A 42 2.53 -0.47 -0.05
N GLU A 43 1.22 -0.43 0.14
CA GLU A 43 0.51 0.42 1.12
C GLU A 43 0.56 -0.20 2.50
N ILE A 44 0.37 -1.51 2.55
CA ILE A 44 0.51 -2.26 3.78
C ILE A 44 1.96 -2.19 4.26
N ASP A 45 2.92 -2.38 3.34
CA ASP A 45 4.35 -2.18 3.61
C ASP A 45 4.63 -0.75 4.13
N TYR A 46 3.96 0.27 3.59
CA TYR A 46 4.08 1.66 4.06
C TYR A 46 3.60 1.84 5.51
N TRP A 47 2.41 1.37 5.84
CA TRP A 47 1.89 1.53 7.20
C TRP A 47 2.71 0.75 8.20
N LEU A 48 3.08 -0.49 7.86
CA LEU A 48 3.99 -1.28 8.66
C LEU A 48 5.30 -0.54 8.86
N GLU A 49 5.88 0.03 7.80
CA GLU A 49 7.09 0.84 7.90
C GLU A 49 6.90 2.05 8.84
N LEU A 50 5.78 2.76 8.76
CA LEU A 50 5.49 3.89 9.66
C LEU A 50 5.37 3.43 11.12
N PHE A 51 4.67 2.33 11.40
CA PHE A 51 4.51 1.80 12.76
C PHE A 51 5.80 1.22 13.33
N HIS A 52 6.65 0.70 12.46
CA HIS A 52 8.00 0.26 12.77
C HIS A 52 8.99 1.43 12.91
N HIS A 53 8.63 2.61 12.40
CA HIS A 53 9.42 3.84 12.46
C HIS A 53 8.57 5.02 12.90
N PRO A 54 8.09 4.97 14.16
CA PRO A 54 7.29 6.04 14.70
C PRO A 54 8.02 7.38 14.58
N LYS A 55 7.26 8.46 14.44
CA LYS A 55 7.78 9.83 14.38
C LYS A 55 7.84 10.45 15.78
N ASN A 56 8.77 11.37 15.99
CA ASN A 56 8.85 12.08 17.26
C ASN A 56 7.66 13.02 17.35
N ILE A 57 6.70 12.74 18.24
CA ILE A 57 5.50 13.56 18.35
C ILE A 57 5.86 15.03 18.61
N ASN A 58 6.86 15.30 19.44
CA ASN A 58 7.26 16.66 19.80
C ASN A 58 7.96 17.43 18.66
N LYS A 59 8.39 16.75 17.59
CA LYS A 59 8.98 17.38 16.40
C LYS A 59 8.01 17.48 15.22
N LEU A 60 6.85 16.81 15.29
CA LEU A 60 5.84 16.90 14.25
C LEU A 60 5.16 18.27 14.28
N SER A 61 5.17 18.97 13.15
CA SER A 61 4.27 20.13 12.95
C SER A 61 2.81 19.66 13.00
N LEU A 62 1.87 20.58 13.19
CA LEU A 62 0.44 20.21 13.20
C LEU A 62 0.00 19.66 11.84
N CYS A 63 0.54 20.19 10.74
CA CYS A 63 0.30 19.68 9.39
C CYS A 63 0.85 18.25 9.26
N ASP A 64 2.11 18.02 9.65
CA ASP A 64 2.71 16.68 9.56
C ASP A 64 1.99 15.69 10.47
N ALA A 65 1.53 16.11 11.65
CA ALA A 65 0.75 15.26 12.54
C ALA A 65 -0.61 14.90 11.93
N GLN A 66 -1.31 15.85 11.30
CA GLN A 66 -2.57 15.59 10.64
C GLN A 66 -2.42 14.54 9.52
N VAL A 67 -1.37 14.73 8.73
CA VAL A 67 -1.10 14.00 7.51
C VAL A 67 -0.50 12.61 7.80
N ILE A 68 0.57 12.53 8.60
CA ILE A 68 1.27 11.28 8.94
C ILE A 68 0.43 10.40 9.88
N LEU A 69 -0.22 11.00 10.88
CA LEU A 69 -0.99 10.25 11.89
C LEU A 69 -2.48 10.13 11.52
N ALA A 70 -2.84 10.62 10.33
CA ALA A 70 -4.18 10.52 9.77
C ALA A 70 -5.28 11.15 10.66
N LEU A 71 -4.95 12.24 11.34
CA LEU A 71 -5.85 12.88 12.31
C LEU A 71 -6.92 13.73 11.63
N THR A 72 -8.11 13.75 12.24
CA THR A 72 -9.16 14.72 11.89
C THR A 72 -8.79 16.13 12.36
N TYR A 73 -9.55 17.14 11.93
CA TYR A 73 -9.31 18.50 12.39
C TYR A 73 -9.39 18.63 13.92
N ASP A 74 -10.46 18.13 14.51
CA ASP A 74 -10.66 18.13 15.97
C ASP A 74 -9.54 17.40 16.69
N GLU A 75 -9.07 16.29 16.12
CA GLU A 75 -8.00 15.50 16.73
C GLU A 75 -6.69 16.29 16.77
N VAL A 76 -6.38 17.04 15.71
CA VAL A 76 -5.24 17.96 15.64
C VAL A 76 -5.41 19.14 16.60
N GLU A 77 -6.62 19.68 16.74
CA GLU A 77 -6.90 20.75 17.69
C GLU A 77 -6.71 20.30 19.14
N VAL A 78 -7.22 19.11 19.48
CA VAL A 78 -7.00 18.46 20.78
C VAL A 78 -5.50 18.27 21.05
N LEU A 79 -4.72 17.84 20.05
CA LEU A 79 -3.26 17.72 20.17
C LEU A 79 -2.58 19.07 20.39
N SER A 80 -2.98 20.10 19.64
CA SER A 80 -2.45 21.45 19.74
C SER A 80 -2.71 22.05 21.11
N ASN A 81 -3.96 21.93 21.59
CA ASN A 81 -4.37 22.42 22.90
C ASN A 81 -3.66 21.69 24.04
N TYR A 82 -3.44 20.36 23.90
CA TYR A 82 -2.64 19.61 24.86
C TYR A 82 -1.20 20.15 24.93
N ARG A 83 -0.55 20.36 23.79
CA ARG A 83 0.82 20.90 23.73
C ARG A 83 0.93 22.31 24.32
N LYS A 84 -0.08 23.16 24.09
CA LYS A 84 -0.13 24.51 24.66
C LYS A 84 -0.30 24.50 26.18
N LYS A 85 -1.13 23.58 26.71
CA LYS A 85 -1.45 23.51 28.13
C LYS A 85 -0.39 22.78 28.96
N PHE A 86 0.17 21.69 28.44
CA PHE A 86 1.05 20.79 29.20
C PHE A 86 2.49 20.75 28.65
N GLY A 87 2.78 21.40 27.52
CA GLY A 87 4.10 21.40 26.90
C GLY A 87 4.37 20.15 26.06
N LYS A 88 5.65 19.71 26.05
CA LYS A 88 6.09 18.55 25.26
C LYS A 88 5.63 17.25 25.94
N PHE A 89 5.25 16.26 25.13
CA PHE A 89 5.00 14.89 25.60
C PHE A 89 6.27 14.32 26.23
N VAL A 90 6.13 13.64 27.36
CA VAL A 90 7.18 12.92 28.09
C VAL A 90 7.01 11.41 27.91
N LEU A 91 5.77 10.92 27.80
CA LEU A 91 5.43 9.51 27.63
C LEU A 91 4.41 9.32 26.50
N VAL A 92 4.50 8.19 25.78
CA VAL A 92 3.54 7.84 24.72
C VAL A 92 2.13 7.61 25.28
N ASP A 93 2.01 7.13 26.53
CA ASP A 93 0.71 6.85 27.15
C ASP A 93 -0.10 8.11 27.50
N GLU A 94 0.50 9.30 27.44
CA GLU A 94 -0.24 10.56 27.55
C GLU A 94 -1.28 10.72 26.43
N ILE A 95 -1.13 10.01 25.30
CA ILE A 95 -2.16 9.93 24.25
C ILE A 95 -3.50 9.43 24.78
N ASP A 96 -3.53 8.62 25.86
CA ASP A 96 -4.79 8.17 26.45
C ASP A 96 -5.61 9.30 27.07
N ARG A 97 -4.96 10.42 27.43
CA ARG A 97 -5.62 11.61 27.97
C ARG A 97 -6.31 12.43 26.88
N LEU A 98 -5.93 12.25 25.62
CA LEU A 98 -6.53 12.96 24.50
C LEU A 98 -7.95 12.43 24.26
N ASN A 99 -8.89 13.34 23.94
CA ASN A 99 -10.28 12.96 23.70
C ASN A 99 -10.48 12.43 22.27
N TRP A 100 -9.79 11.35 21.94
CA TRP A 100 -9.84 10.68 20.65
C TRP A 100 -10.59 9.35 20.71
N SER A 101 -10.96 8.82 19.54
CA SER A 101 -11.49 7.46 19.40
C SER A 101 -10.44 6.42 19.82
N ILE A 102 -10.86 5.21 20.20
CA ILE A 102 -9.94 4.13 20.58
C ILE A 102 -9.02 3.76 19.40
N GLN A 103 -9.56 3.75 18.18
CA GLN A 103 -8.83 3.45 16.94
C GLN A 103 -7.75 4.49 16.67
N THR A 104 -8.09 5.79 16.80
CA THR A 104 -7.14 6.90 16.63
C THR A 104 -6.01 6.80 17.66
N LYS A 105 -6.33 6.54 18.95
CA LYS A 105 -5.32 6.40 20.00
C LYS A 105 -4.34 5.28 19.72
N GLU A 106 -4.84 4.10 19.38
CA GLU A 106 -3.99 2.95 19.03
C GLU A 106 -3.11 3.27 17.82
N ARG A 107 -3.69 3.80 16.73
CA ARG A 107 -2.93 4.22 15.54
C ARG A 107 -1.81 5.19 15.88
N VAL A 108 -2.12 6.25 16.62
CA VAL A 108 -1.15 7.30 16.97
C VAL A 108 -0.06 6.74 17.88
N LYS A 109 -0.42 6.00 18.94
CA LYS A 109 0.56 5.39 19.86
C LYS A 109 1.55 4.47 19.14
N LYS A 110 1.13 3.81 18.05
CA LYS A 110 2.04 2.97 17.23
C LYS A 110 2.87 3.78 16.24
N ALA A 111 2.38 4.93 15.79
CA ALA A 111 3.06 5.79 14.83
C ALA A 111 3.93 6.88 15.48
N ILE A 112 4.00 6.98 16.82
CA ILE A 112 4.81 7.99 17.52
C ILE A 112 5.77 7.43 18.55
N TYR A 113 6.78 8.22 18.87
CA TYR A 113 7.61 8.05 20.05
C TYR A 113 7.86 9.39 20.73
N VAL A 114 8.26 9.32 22.01
CA VAL A 114 8.84 10.42 22.75
C VAL A 114 10.32 10.14 22.93
N ALA A 115 11.17 11.08 22.53
CA ALA A 115 12.63 10.91 22.67
C ALA A 115 12.99 10.82 24.16
N LYS A 116 13.74 9.78 24.54
CA LYS A 116 14.45 9.77 25.82
C LYS A 116 15.64 10.73 25.71
N ILE A 117 15.94 11.42 26.81
CA ILE A 117 16.91 12.53 26.85
C ILE A 117 18.35 12.07 26.51
N ASP A 118 18.65 10.76 26.54
CA ASP A 118 20.04 10.23 26.49
C ASP A 118 20.52 9.60 25.16
N GLU A 119 19.76 9.65 24.06
CA GLU A 119 20.21 9.01 22.79
C GLU A 119 21.39 9.74 22.10
N SER A 120 21.72 10.98 22.49
CA SER A 120 22.78 11.78 21.86
C SER A 120 24.21 11.38 22.24
N ASN A 121 24.41 10.63 23.33
CA ASN A 121 25.74 10.37 23.90
C ASN A 121 26.35 9.01 23.51
N MET A 122 25.69 8.23 22.66
CA MET A 122 26.21 6.93 22.21
C MET A 122 27.29 7.09 21.14
N SER A 123 28.39 6.33 21.21
CA SER A 123 29.41 6.30 20.14
C SER A 123 28.89 5.65 18.85
N VAL A 124 29.56 5.89 17.71
CA VAL A 124 29.18 5.27 16.41
C VAL A 124 29.09 3.74 16.52
N LYS A 125 30.06 3.11 17.20
CA LYS A 125 30.10 1.66 17.41
C LYS A 125 28.92 1.17 18.26
N GLN A 126 28.58 1.90 19.33
CA GLN A 126 27.43 1.56 20.17
C GLN A 126 26.10 1.70 19.41
N ARG A 127 25.96 2.74 18.58
CA ARG A 127 24.77 2.94 17.73
C ARG A 127 24.63 1.83 16.70
N TRP A 128 25.74 1.41 16.09
CA TRP A 128 25.76 0.27 15.16
C TRP A 128 25.33 -1.04 15.82
N MET A 129 25.84 -1.32 17.02
CA MET A 129 25.54 -2.56 17.78
C MET A 129 24.17 -2.57 18.45
N SER A 130 23.42 -1.46 18.40
CA SER A 130 22.09 -1.34 19.00
C SER A 130 21.02 -0.87 17.99
N PRO A 131 20.85 -1.55 16.84
CA PRO A 131 19.86 -1.15 15.85
C PRO A 131 18.44 -1.29 16.41
N ASP A 132 17.57 -0.35 16.04
CA ASP A 132 16.17 -0.39 16.45
C ASP A 132 15.40 -1.49 15.70
N GLN A 133 15.81 -1.77 14.46
CA GLN A 133 15.32 -2.90 13.67
C GLN A 133 16.45 -3.71 13.09
N HIS A 134 16.41 -5.01 13.34
CA HIS A 134 17.39 -5.98 12.89
C HIS A 134 16.70 -7.33 12.73
N TYR A 135 16.55 -7.80 11.50
CA TYR A 135 15.98 -9.12 11.26
C TYR A 135 16.39 -9.72 9.92
N LEU A 136 16.31 -11.04 9.87
CA LEU A 136 16.29 -11.85 8.66
C LEU A 136 14.98 -12.62 8.61
N MET A 137 14.33 -12.60 7.46
CA MET A 137 13.09 -13.32 7.23
C MET A 137 13.20 -14.12 5.95
N LEU A 138 12.82 -15.39 6.02
CA LEU A 138 12.69 -16.29 4.89
C LEU A 138 11.26 -16.81 4.85
N ASN A 139 10.56 -16.56 3.74
CA ASN A 139 9.26 -17.15 3.45
C ASN A 139 9.40 -18.12 2.29
N THR A 140 8.67 -19.21 2.36
CA THR A 140 8.62 -20.22 1.31
C THR A 140 7.20 -20.72 1.17
N THR A 141 6.70 -20.77 -0.06
CA THR A 141 5.34 -21.23 -0.37
C THR A 141 5.35 -22.23 -1.53
N VAL A 142 4.51 -23.26 -1.42
CA VAL A 142 4.27 -24.28 -2.44
C VAL A 142 2.77 -24.45 -2.67
N LYS A 143 2.38 -24.76 -3.90
CA LYS A 143 0.99 -25.06 -4.29
C LYS A 143 0.86 -26.49 -4.80
N TYR A 144 -0.26 -27.13 -4.47
CA TYR A 144 -0.64 -28.46 -4.95
C TYR A 144 -2.11 -28.48 -5.39
N PRO A 145 -2.51 -29.31 -6.35
CA PRO A 145 -1.64 -30.11 -7.22
C PRO A 145 -0.73 -29.23 -8.08
N LEU A 146 0.39 -29.79 -8.54
CA LEU A 146 1.32 -29.07 -9.40
C LEU A 146 0.61 -28.67 -10.71
N SER A 147 0.94 -27.50 -11.22
CA SER A 147 0.39 -27.03 -12.50
C SER A 147 0.94 -27.84 -13.67
N LYS A 148 0.23 -27.80 -14.80
CA LYS A 148 0.61 -28.45 -16.06
C LYS A 148 2.02 -28.08 -16.48
N GLY A 149 2.43 -26.83 -16.25
CA GLY A 149 3.78 -26.37 -16.56
C GLY A 149 4.87 -27.18 -15.83
N PHE A 150 4.63 -27.64 -14.61
CA PHE A 150 5.57 -28.53 -13.90
C PHE A 150 5.43 -29.99 -14.33
N THR A 151 4.20 -30.50 -14.51
CA THR A 151 4.00 -31.90 -14.88
C THR A 151 4.45 -32.21 -16.31
N GLU A 152 4.42 -31.22 -17.21
CA GLU A 152 4.85 -31.32 -18.60
C GLU A 152 6.27 -30.75 -18.81
N ASN A 153 7.02 -30.46 -17.74
CA ASN A 153 8.40 -29.93 -17.77
C ASN A 153 8.59 -28.63 -18.56
N TYR A 154 7.54 -27.83 -18.72
CA TYR A 154 7.62 -26.50 -19.33
C TYR A 154 8.27 -25.48 -18.38
N TYR A 155 8.00 -25.59 -17.07
CA TYR A 155 8.66 -24.80 -16.03
C TYR A 155 9.95 -25.50 -15.59
N GLN A 156 11.08 -24.87 -15.88
CA GLN A 156 12.40 -25.45 -15.61
C GLN A 156 12.88 -25.27 -14.16
N GLY A 157 12.31 -24.29 -13.44
CA GLY A 157 12.62 -24.06 -12.03
C GLY A 157 11.82 -24.95 -11.07
N VAL A 158 12.05 -24.76 -9.78
CA VAL A 158 11.35 -25.50 -8.72
C VAL A 158 9.93 -24.96 -8.48
N PRO A 159 8.95 -25.80 -8.07
CA PRO A 159 7.59 -25.38 -7.76
C PRO A 159 7.49 -24.70 -6.39
N LEU A 160 8.37 -23.74 -6.14
CA LEU A 160 8.53 -23.07 -4.86
C LEU A 160 8.70 -21.57 -5.10
N SER A 161 7.93 -20.76 -4.39
CA SER A 161 8.21 -19.32 -4.28
C SER A 161 8.94 -19.05 -2.97
N SER A 162 9.97 -18.20 -3.00
CA SER A 162 10.75 -17.85 -1.82
C SER A 162 11.05 -16.35 -1.76
N GLN A 163 10.91 -15.79 -0.56
CA GLN A 163 11.21 -14.38 -0.26
C GLN A 163 12.21 -14.26 0.86
N LEU A 164 13.30 -13.52 0.62
CA LEU A 164 14.31 -13.19 1.62
C LEU A 164 14.25 -11.71 1.94
N ARG A 165 14.11 -11.35 3.21
CA ARG A 165 14.21 -9.96 3.68
C ARG A 165 15.27 -9.84 4.77
N PHE A 166 16.22 -8.95 4.57
CA PHE A 166 17.19 -8.52 5.56
C PHE A 166 17.01 -7.03 5.82
N LYS A 167 16.96 -6.65 7.10
CA LYS A 167 16.85 -5.24 7.50
C LYS A 167 17.73 -4.96 8.71
N TRP A 168 18.48 -3.86 8.64
CA TRP A 168 19.34 -3.36 9.70
C TRP A 168 19.25 -1.83 9.75
N LYS A 169 18.63 -1.28 10.79
CA LYS A 169 18.25 0.15 10.80
C LYS A 169 18.32 0.74 12.19
N LYS A 170 18.85 1.95 12.27
CA LYS A 170 18.84 2.81 13.46
C LYS A 170 18.14 4.12 13.11
N ARG A 171 17.10 4.46 13.87
CA ARG A 171 16.25 5.62 13.64
C ARG A 171 17.09 6.89 13.62
N ASN A 172 16.83 7.75 12.63
CA ASN A 172 17.52 9.03 12.44
C ASN A 172 19.04 8.94 12.27
N ASP A 173 19.62 7.75 12.03
CA ASP A 173 21.06 7.58 11.82
C ASP A 173 21.34 6.84 10.49
N TYR A 174 20.90 5.59 10.34
CA TYR A 174 21.14 4.79 9.14
C TYR A 174 20.03 3.76 8.85
N SER A 175 19.93 3.32 7.59
CA SER A 175 19.04 2.25 7.13
C SER A 175 19.73 1.38 6.09
N PHE A 176 19.68 0.06 6.29
CA PHE A 176 20.12 -0.95 5.33
C PHE A 176 19.00 -1.96 5.14
N ALA A 177 18.67 -2.26 3.89
CA ALA A 177 17.75 -3.35 3.57
C ALA A 177 18.18 -4.06 2.30
N LEU A 178 17.91 -5.37 2.27
CA LEU A 178 18.05 -6.23 1.09
C LEU A 178 16.83 -7.15 1.01
N ASN A 179 16.25 -7.23 -0.18
CA ASN A 179 15.06 -8.01 -0.47
C ASN A 179 15.28 -8.79 -1.76
N LEU A 180 14.98 -10.09 -1.73
CA LEU A 180 15.04 -10.97 -2.89
C LEU A 180 13.71 -11.73 -3.01
N ASP A 181 13.16 -11.80 -4.23
CA ASP A 181 11.91 -12.51 -4.54
C ASP A 181 12.12 -13.50 -5.69
N HIS A 182 11.92 -14.79 -5.40
CA HIS A 182 12.03 -15.88 -6.35
C HIS A 182 10.64 -16.51 -6.53
N ASN A 183 10.14 -16.54 -7.77
CA ASN A 183 8.81 -17.06 -8.08
C ASN A 183 8.86 -18.56 -8.41
N GLU A 184 7.71 -19.21 -8.28
CA GLU A 184 7.54 -20.60 -8.70
C GLU A 184 7.93 -20.80 -10.17
N GLY A 185 8.72 -21.83 -10.46
CA GLY A 185 9.17 -22.18 -11.81
C GLY A 185 10.37 -21.37 -12.32
N GLU A 186 10.88 -20.40 -11.55
CA GLU A 186 12.03 -19.60 -11.97
C GLU A 186 13.36 -20.33 -11.88
N ILE A 187 14.18 -20.14 -12.90
CA ILE A 187 15.52 -20.70 -12.98
C ILE A 187 16.48 -19.82 -12.19
N TRP A 188 17.33 -20.46 -11.37
CA TRP A 188 18.48 -19.78 -10.78
C TRP A 188 19.56 -19.61 -11.84
N PHE A 189 19.68 -18.40 -12.40
CA PHE A 189 20.74 -18.08 -13.35
C PHE A 189 21.43 -16.76 -13.02
N TRP A 190 22.74 -16.72 -13.23
CA TRP A 190 23.55 -15.55 -12.96
C TRP A 190 24.06 -14.94 -14.26
N ASN A 191 23.56 -13.76 -14.63
CA ASN A 191 23.97 -13.05 -15.83
C ASN A 191 24.30 -11.58 -15.52
N HIS A 192 25.59 -11.28 -15.41
CA HIS A 192 26.10 -9.93 -15.16
C HIS A 192 25.73 -8.92 -16.26
N LYS A 193 25.76 -9.33 -17.54
CA LYS A 193 25.46 -8.43 -18.68
C LYS A 193 24.01 -7.94 -18.65
N GLN A 194 23.09 -8.79 -18.20
CA GLN A 194 21.67 -8.46 -18.04
C GLN A 194 21.30 -7.96 -16.64
N ARG A 195 22.28 -7.85 -15.70
CA ARG A 195 22.04 -7.52 -14.28
C ARG A 195 20.95 -8.42 -13.66
N SER A 196 20.98 -9.71 -13.99
CA SER A 196 20.06 -10.72 -13.48
C SER A 196 20.81 -11.66 -12.54
N TYR A 197 20.38 -11.74 -11.29
CA TYR A 197 21.07 -12.47 -10.22
C TYR A 197 20.18 -13.58 -9.64
N GLY A 198 19.63 -14.44 -10.50
CA GLY A 198 18.91 -15.65 -10.10
C GLY A 198 17.51 -15.47 -9.54
N VAL A 199 17.02 -14.24 -9.42
CA VAL A 199 15.71 -13.91 -8.84
C VAL A 199 14.91 -12.98 -9.75
N SER A 200 13.58 -13.06 -9.71
CA SER A 200 12.68 -12.14 -10.42
C SER A 200 12.95 -10.69 -10.06
N HIS A 201 13.08 -10.43 -8.76
CA HIS A 201 13.22 -9.12 -8.15
C HIS A 201 14.32 -9.13 -7.10
N ALA A 202 15.12 -8.08 -7.12
CA ALA A 202 16.09 -7.78 -6.07
C ALA A 202 16.02 -6.29 -5.80
N SER A 203 15.83 -5.91 -4.53
CA SER A 203 15.92 -4.51 -4.12
C SER A 203 16.80 -4.33 -2.89
N GLY A 204 17.48 -3.19 -2.83
CA GLY A 204 18.33 -2.87 -1.69
C GLY A 204 18.69 -1.41 -1.62
N HIS A 205 18.88 -0.92 -0.40
CA HIS A 205 19.27 0.46 -0.16
C HIS A 205 20.21 0.60 1.03
N ILE A 206 20.95 1.69 1.02
CA ILE A 206 21.75 2.21 2.12
C ILE A 206 21.35 3.68 2.28
N SER A 207 20.87 4.05 3.46
CA SER A 207 20.52 5.44 3.76
C SER A 207 21.22 5.92 5.01
N LEU A 208 21.65 7.18 4.99
CA LEU A 208 22.20 7.90 6.12
C LEU A 208 21.34 9.13 6.38
N TYR A 209 21.15 9.48 7.67
CA TYR A 209 20.33 10.60 8.07
C TYR A 209 21.13 11.60 8.90
N ASN A 210 20.74 12.87 8.83
CA ASN A 210 21.24 13.98 9.65
C ASN A 210 22.78 14.09 9.66
N LYS A 211 23.42 14.10 8.48
CA LYS A 211 24.87 14.26 8.30
C LYS A 211 25.19 15.69 7.86
N GLY A 212 25.29 16.60 8.83
CA GLY A 212 25.58 18.02 8.57
C GLY A 212 24.48 18.69 7.75
N ILE A 213 24.82 19.24 6.59
CA ILE A 213 23.87 19.86 5.65
C ILE A 213 22.92 18.85 5.01
N PHE A 214 23.31 17.57 4.98
CA PHE A 214 22.50 16.50 4.41
C PHE A 214 21.52 15.99 5.45
N SER A 215 20.24 16.24 5.23
CA SER A 215 19.18 15.69 6.05
C SER A 215 19.03 14.18 5.79
N LYS A 216 19.27 13.75 4.55
CA LYS A 216 19.21 12.35 4.11
C LYS A 216 20.09 12.11 2.88
N ILE A 217 20.81 11.00 2.87
CA ILE A 217 21.50 10.46 1.69
C ILE A 217 20.99 9.04 1.50
N CYS A 218 20.61 8.67 0.28
CA CYS A 218 20.14 7.33 -0.05
C CYS A 218 20.87 6.83 -1.30
N LEU A 219 21.44 5.63 -1.20
CA LEU A 219 22.08 4.88 -2.27
C LEU A 219 21.34 3.57 -2.49
N GLY A 220 21.16 3.17 -3.74
CA GLY A 220 20.38 1.99 -4.11
C GLY A 220 18.96 2.36 -4.52
N ASP A 221 17.96 1.64 -4.00
CA ASP A 221 16.57 1.79 -4.41
C ASP A 221 15.79 2.78 -3.54
N TYR A 222 15.09 3.70 -4.18
CA TYR A 222 14.32 4.77 -3.52
C TYR A 222 13.07 5.17 -4.30
N GLN A 223 12.25 6.01 -3.69
CA GLN A 223 11.08 6.66 -4.29
C GLN A 223 11.11 8.16 -3.97
N MET A 224 10.56 8.96 -4.88
CA MET A 224 10.25 10.37 -4.64
C MET A 224 8.76 10.53 -4.40
N ILE A 225 8.41 11.33 -3.40
CA ILE A 225 7.03 11.68 -3.04
C ILE A 225 6.92 13.19 -3.08
N SER A 226 5.90 13.73 -3.74
CA SER A 226 5.60 15.16 -3.68
C SER A 226 4.14 15.46 -3.97
N GLY A 227 3.64 16.56 -3.41
CA GLY A 227 2.33 17.12 -3.70
C GLY A 227 1.17 16.11 -3.60
N GLN A 228 0.34 16.09 -4.65
CA GLN A 228 -0.74 15.13 -4.84
C GLN A 228 -0.31 13.92 -5.68
N GLY A 229 0.94 13.88 -6.14
CA GLY A 229 1.55 12.76 -6.85
C GLY A 229 1.41 12.87 -8.38
N LEU A 230 1.28 14.08 -8.92
CA LEU A 230 1.18 14.28 -10.37
C LEU A 230 2.53 14.06 -11.07
N VAL A 231 3.65 14.36 -10.42
CA VAL A 231 5.00 14.03 -10.94
C VAL A 231 5.66 12.93 -10.11
N PHE A 232 5.69 13.12 -8.79
CA PHE A 232 6.31 12.20 -7.85
C PHE A 232 5.25 11.47 -7.03
N GLY A 233 4.68 10.44 -7.63
CA GLY A 233 3.64 9.60 -7.04
C GLY A 233 4.17 8.47 -6.14
N GLY A 234 5.43 8.52 -5.75
CA GLY A 234 5.97 7.57 -4.79
C GLY A 234 5.23 7.62 -3.46
N GLY A 235 5.49 6.66 -2.58
CA GLY A 235 4.79 6.62 -1.31
C GLY A 235 3.34 6.16 -1.45
N TYR A 236 2.51 6.66 -0.56
CA TYR A 236 1.20 6.09 -0.29
C TYR A 236 0.10 7.14 -0.08
N PHE A 237 -1.10 6.84 -0.62
CA PHE A 237 -2.38 7.45 -0.27
C PHE A 237 -3.47 6.36 -0.30
N LEU A 238 -4.43 6.43 0.62
CA LEU A 238 -5.50 5.44 0.73
C LEU A 238 -6.41 5.53 -0.50
N GLY A 239 -6.36 4.58 -1.42
CA GLY A 239 -7.24 4.60 -2.62
C GLY A 239 -8.73 4.82 -2.27
N LYS A 240 -9.55 5.17 -3.27
CA LYS A 240 -10.97 5.52 -3.07
C LYS A 240 -11.69 4.44 -2.24
N GLY A 241 -12.29 4.84 -1.12
CA GLY A 241 -13.28 4.04 -0.39
C GLY A 241 -12.88 3.39 0.93
N SER A 242 -11.79 3.83 1.52
CA SER A 242 -11.30 3.35 2.82
C SER A 242 -11.52 4.39 3.93
N ASP A 243 -10.81 5.51 3.87
CA ASP A 243 -11.01 6.69 4.71
C ASP A 243 -11.05 7.93 3.78
N PRO A 244 -12.17 8.66 3.72
CA PRO A 244 -12.35 9.74 2.76
C PRO A 244 -11.39 10.91 2.94
N ILE A 245 -10.77 11.04 4.13
CA ILE A 245 -9.76 12.08 4.40
C ILE A 245 -8.42 11.62 3.86
N LEU A 246 -8.03 10.37 4.13
CA LEU A 246 -6.75 9.82 3.71
C LEU A 246 -6.71 9.48 2.22
N SER A 247 -7.88 9.41 1.59
CA SER A 247 -7.98 9.28 0.15
C SER A 247 -7.58 10.51 -0.63
N VAL A 248 -7.53 11.69 -0.01
CA VAL A 248 -7.21 12.95 -0.71
C VAL A 248 -5.93 13.63 -0.20
N ILE A 249 -5.24 13.04 0.78
CA ILE A 249 -4.03 13.59 1.41
C ILE A 249 -2.89 12.56 1.34
N ARG A 250 -1.68 13.04 1.04
CA ARG A 250 -0.45 12.23 1.14
C ARG A 250 0.31 12.46 2.42
N GLY A 251 0.55 11.36 3.14
CA GLY A 251 1.22 11.28 4.45
C GLY A 251 2.69 11.74 4.48
N GLN A 252 3.40 11.67 3.36
CA GLN A 252 4.85 11.80 3.30
C GLN A 252 5.29 12.62 2.10
N ASP A 253 6.51 13.14 2.20
CA ASP A 253 7.03 14.09 1.25
C ASP A 253 8.57 13.98 1.16
N GLY A 254 9.12 14.08 -0.05
CA GLY A 254 10.56 13.95 -0.35
C GLY A 254 11.02 12.51 -0.62
N ILE A 255 12.29 12.23 -0.30
CA ILE A 255 12.95 10.94 -0.59
C ILE A 255 12.50 9.87 0.39
N ARG A 256 12.08 8.70 -0.12
CA ARG A 256 11.77 7.50 0.65
C ARG A 256 12.66 6.33 0.22
N GLU A 257 13.27 5.63 1.18
CA GLU A 257 13.99 4.40 0.91
C GLU A 257 13.04 3.29 0.42
N TYR A 258 13.45 2.51 -0.58
CA TYR A 258 12.62 1.43 -1.11
C TYR A 258 13.01 0.08 -0.49
N ALA A 259 12.02 -0.61 0.08
CA ALA A 259 12.21 -1.91 0.72
C ALA A 259 11.05 -2.89 0.46
N SER A 260 10.35 -2.73 -0.66
CA SER A 260 9.23 -3.59 -1.04
C SER A 260 9.64 -4.66 -2.07
N MET A 261 8.83 -5.72 -2.18
CA MET A 261 8.99 -6.80 -3.15
C MET A 261 8.40 -6.49 -4.53
N SER A 262 7.80 -5.31 -4.70
CA SER A 262 7.24 -4.94 -6.01
C SER A 262 8.32 -4.54 -7.01
N ASN A 263 8.19 -5.04 -8.24
CA ASN A 263 9.02 -4.69 -9.40
C ASN A 263 8.73 -3.28 -9.97
N ALA A 264 7.76 -2.56 -9.41
CA ALA A 264 7.23 -1.33 -10.00
C ALA A 264 7.41 -0.10 -9.11
N GLY A 265 7.59 1.07 -9.73
CA GLY A 265 7.46 2.36 -9.06
C GLY A 265 8.61 2.75 -8.13
N PHE A 266 9.80 2.19 -8.30
CA PHE A 266 11.03 2.62 -7.61
C PHE A 266 12.09 3.11 -8.61
N MET A 267 13.02 3.90 -8.11
CA MET A 267 14.21 4.42 -8.79
C MET A 267 15.46 3.74 -8.21
N ARG A 268 16.53 3.58 -9.01
CA ARG A 268 17.77 2.92 -8.58
C ARG A 268 18.97 3.81 -8.87
N GLY A 269 19.64 4.31 -7.83
CA GLY A 269 20.80 5.18 -7.96
C GLY A 269 21.12 5.92 -6.67
N MET A 270 21.16 7.25 -6.72
CA MET A 270 21.44 8.10 -5.57
C MET A 270 20.38 9.20 -5.45
N ALA A 271 19.97 9.48 -4.21
CA ALA A 271 19.13 10.61 -3.87
C ALA A 271 19.64 11.27 -2.58
N THR A 272 19.58 12.60 -2.51
CA THR A 272 20.03 13.35 -1.35
C THR A 272 19.10 14.52 -1.06
N SER A 273 18.90 14.81 0.22
CA SER A 273 18.12 15.94 0.71
C SER A 273 19.04 16.87 1.48
N ILE A 274 19.09 18.14 1.06
CA ILE A 274 19.98 19.16 1.58
C ILE A 274 19.12 20.25 2.22
N LYS A 275 19.44 20.56 3.48
CA LYS A 275 18.80 21.65 4.22
C LYS A 275 19.61 22.93 4.02
N ILE A 276 19.08 23.87 3.25
CA ILE A 276 19.74 25.15 2.95
C ILE A 276 19.50 26.12 4.12
N THR A 277 18.25 26.25 4.56
CA THR A 277 17.87 27.06 5.73
C THR A 277 16.86 26.31 6.61
N LYS A 278 16.32 26.96 7.65
CA LYS A 278 15.24 26.36 8.46
C LYS A 278 13.98 26.09 7.61
N ASN A 279 13.74 26.91 6.60
CA ASN A 279 12.52 26.90 5.80
C ASN A 279 12.74 26.44 4.35
N LEU A 280 13.98 26.42 3.86
CA LEU A 280 14.34 26.04 2.49
C LEU A 280 15.11 24.72 2.48
N SER A 281 14.64 23.77 1.68
CA SER A 281 15.29 22.48 1.44
C SER A 281 15.26 22.11 -0.03
N THR A 282 16.24 21.31 -0.46
CA THR A 282 16.28 20.78 -1.83
C THR A 282 16.55 19.29 -1.81
N ASP A 283 15.84 18.55 -2.66
CA ASP A 283 16.09 17.13 -2.91
C ASP A 283 16.62 16.98 -4.33
N LEU A 284 17.71 16.23 -4.50
CA LEU A 284 18.33 15.94 -5.79
C LEU A 284 18.46 14.43 -5.95
N PHE A 285 18.17 13.93 -7.14
CA PHE A 285 18.23 12.50 -7.38
C PHE A 285 18.58 12.14 -8.82
N LEU A 286 19.18 10.97 -8.95
CA LEU A 286 19.61 10.38 -10.20
C LEU A 286 19.44 8.86 -10.15
N SER A 287 18.94 8.30 -11.25
CA SER A 287 18.60 6.89 -11.33
C SER A 287 18.96 6.30 -12.69
N SER A 288 19.44 5.07 -12.67
CA SER A 288 19.71 4.26 -13.86
C SER A 288 19.29 2.83 -13.58
N LYS A 289 18.24 2.39 -14.26
CA LYS A 289 17.76 1.01 -14.17
C LYS A 289 17.43 0.44 -15.54
N ARG A 290 17.21 -0.86 -15.56
CA ARG A 290 16.69 -1.55 -16.73
C ARG A 290 15.29 -2.05 -16.43
N LEU A 291 14.40 -1.96 -17.41
CA LEU A 291 13.00 -2.34 -17.34
C LEU A 291 12.79 -3.62 -18.14
N ASN A 292 11.84 -4.43 -17.70
CA ASN A 292 11.33 -5.57 -18.43
C ASN A 292 10.25 -5.08 -19.37
N VAL A 293 10.42 -5.29 -20.67
CA VAL A 293 9.51 -4.73 -21.66
C VAL A 293 9.18 -5.76 -22.73
N ASN A 294 7.90 -5.84 -23.09
CA ASN A 294 7.46 -6.59 -24.26
C ASN A 294 7.47 -5.64 -25.46
N PHE A 295 8.37 -5.89 -26.41
CA PHE A 295 8.39 -5.17 -27.68
C PHE A 295 7.34 -5.76 -28.63
N LYS A 296 6.59 -4.87 -29.29
CA LYS A 296 5.70 -5.21 -30.40
C LYS A 296 5.97 -4.18 -31.50
N ASP A 297 6.63 -4.62 -32.57
CA ASP A 297 7.17 -3.75 -33.61
C ASP A 297 8.08 -2.66 -33.01
N LYS A 298 7.67 -1.39 -33.09
CA LYS A 298 8.38 -0.24 -32.52
C LYS A 298 7.73 0.36 -31.26
N ASP A 299 6.64 -0.25 -30.79
CA ASP A 299 6.05 0.06 -29.48
C ASP A 299 6.54 -0.94 -28.43
N PHE A 300 6.40 -0.54 -27.17
CA PHE A 300 6.85 -1.34 -26.06
C PHE A 300 5.91 -1.19 -24.86
N THR A 301 5.63 -2.30 -24.18
CA THR A 301 4.81 -2.32 -22.96
C THR A 301 5.64 -2.82 -21.80
N ILE A 302 5.74 -2.00 -20.74
CA ILE A 302 6.45 -2.36 -19.51
C ILE A 302 5.73 -3.54 -18.84
N ASN A 303 6.47 -4.60 -18.54
CA ASN A 303 5.97 -5.81 -17.88
C ASN A 303 6.61 -6.00 -16.51
N ASN A 304 5.94 -5.51 -15.47
CA ASN A 304 6.41 -5.62 -14.09
C ASN A 304 6.18 -7.01 -13.45
N SER A 305 5.50 -7.94 -14.15
CA SER A 305 5.12 -9.26 -13.62
C SER A 305 5.77 -10.41 -14.40
N LEU A 306 6.94 -10.17 -14.99
CA LEU A 306 7.67 -11.18 -15.77
C LEU A 306 8.21 -12.29 -14.85
N VAL A 307 7.79 -13.53 -15.09
CA VAL A 307 8.29 -14.74 -14.42
C VAL A 307 9.28 -15.45 -15.35
N LEU A 308 10.43 -15.85 -14.83
CA LEU A 308 11.59 -16.31 -15.61
C LEU A 308 11.73 -17.84 -15.66
N TYR A 309 10.73 -18.51 -16.26
CA TYR A 309 10.68 -19.98 -16.31
C TYR A 309 11.29 -20.62 -17.56
N ASP A 310 11.63 -19.84 -18.60
CA ASP A 310 12.33 -20.31 -19.81
C ASP A 310 13.39 -19.32 -20.32
N SER A 311 14.23 -19.77 -21.26
CA SER A 311 15.31 -18.97 -21.86
C SER A 311 14.83 -17.78 -22.70
N THR A 312 13.64 -17.85 -23.29
CA THR A 312 13.07 -16.75 -24.09
C THR A 312 12.62 -15.59 -23.20
N LEU A 313 12.04 -15.90 -22.04
CA LEU A 313 11.59 -14.94 -21.03
C LEU A 313 12.77 -14.30 -20.31
N ILE A 314 13.84 -15.07 -20.08
CA ILE A 314 15.13 -14.53 -19.63
C ILE A 314 15.64 -13.45 -20.61
N GLY A 315 15.50 -13.68 -21.92
CA GLY A 315 15.84 -12.69 -22.95
C GLY A 315 15.03 -11.39 -22.89
N ARG A 316 13.81 -11.42 -22.33
CA ARG A 316 12.94 -10.23 -22.14
C ARG A 316 13.23 -9.45 -20.87
N LYS A 317 14.08 -9.99 -19.98
CA LYS A 317 14.45 -9.32 -18.73
C LYS A 317 15.43 -8.18 -18.99
N ASN A 318 15.19 -7.03 -18.36
CA ASN A 318 16.09 -5.89 -18.35
C ASN A 318 16.53 -5.44 -19.76
N ASN A 319 15.60 -5.42 -20.71
CA ASN A 319 15.87 -5.17 -22.13
C ASN A 319 15.71 -3.71 -22.58
N LEU A 320 15.15 -2.84 -21.73
CA LEU A 320 15.12 -1.39 -21.95
C LEU A 320 15.89 -0.66 -20.85
N SER A 321 16.79 0.26 -21.20
CA SER A 321 17.47 1.11 -20.21
C SER A 321 16.70 2.41 -19.99
N GLU A 322 16.56 2.80 -18.73
CA GLU A 322 15.93 4.04 -18.29
C GLU A 322 16.90 4.84 -17.42
N THR A 323 17.10 6.10 -17.77
CA THR A 323 17.86 7.06 -16.95
C THR A 323 16.96 8.20 -16.51
N LEU A 324 17.07 8.57 -15.24
CA LEU A 324 16.35 9.69 -14.66
C LEU A 324 17.31 10.67 -13.99
N ILE A 325 16.98 11.94 -14.13
CA ILE A 325 17.51 13.02 -13.31
C ILE A 325 16.33 13.88 -12.86
N GLY A 326 16.39 14.36 -11.63
CA GLY A 326 15.39 15.30 -11.16
C GLY A 326 15.77 15.95 -9.86
N GLY A 327 14.92 16.89 -9.48
CA GLY A 327 15.12 17.68 -8.30
C GLY A 327 13.83 18.29 -7.80
N ARG A 328 13.90 18.77 -6.58
CA ARG A 328 12.80 19.40 -5.88
C ARG A 328 13.31 20.51 -5.00
N LEU A 329 12.73 21.70 -5.13
CA LEU A 329 13.03 22.85 -4.28
C LEU A 329 11.82 23.17 -3.44
N GLY A 330 11.98 23.13 -2.12
CA GLY A 330 10.90 23.29 -1.16
C GLY A 330 11.09 24.46 -0.23
N TRP A 331 10.03 25.24 -0.05
CA TRP A 331 9.91 26.22 1.02
C TRP A 331 8.75 25.84 1.94
N LYS A 332 8.99 25.80 3.25
CA LYS A 332 7.98 25.40 4.24
C LYS A 332 8.07 26.23 5.51
N ASN A 333 6.93 26.64 6.04
CA ASN A 333 6.76 27.13 7.40
C ASN A 333 5.63 26.35 8.11
N ASP A 334 5.11 26.85 9.24
CA ASP A 334 4.10 26.14 10.03
C ASP A 334 2.69 26.11 9.38
N THR A 335 2.40 26.99 8.43
CA THR A 335 1.05 27.15 7.83
C THR A 335 1.02 27.03 6.30
N PHE A 336 2.13 27.29 5.62
CA PHE A 336 2.28 27.30 4.18
C PHE A 336 3.50 26.47 3.76
N SER A 337 3.34 25.68 2.70
CA SER A 337 4.43 25.00 2.03
C SER A 337 4.25 25.12 0.52
N THR A 338 5.34 25.31 -0.20
CA THR A 338 5.35 25.31 -1.67
C THR A 338 6.60 24.59 -2.16
N HIS A 339 6.46 23.77 -3.20
CA HIS A 339 7.59 23.08 -3.79
C HIS A 339 7.50 23.08 -5.30
N LEU A 340 8.66 23.25 -5.93
CA LEU A 340 8.85 23.14 -7.36
C LEU A 340 9.54 21.81 -7.65
N ASN A 341 8.94 21.00 -8.52
CA ASN A 341 9.40 19.67 -8.87
C ASN A 341 9.82 19.63 -10.34
N PHE A 342 10.91 18.90 -10.62
CA PHE A 342 11.38 18.66 -11.97
C PHE A 342 11.86 17.22 -12.12
N MET A 343 11.48 16.57 -13.21
CA MET A 343 11.95 15.25 -13.58
C MET A 343 12.17 15.18 -15.08
N GLN A 344 13.28 14.55 -15.48
CA GLN A 344 13.51 14.12 -16.84
C GLN A 344 13.81 12.63 -16.86
N VAL A 345 13.11 11.91 -17.74
CA VAL A 345 13.26 10.47 -17.99
C VAL A 345 13.71 10.28 -19.43
N ASN A 346 14.75 9.47 -19.64
CA ASN A 346 15.22 9.11 -20.97
C ASN A 346 15.23 7.58 -21.10
N TYR A 347 14.69 7.08 -22.22
CA TYR A 347 14.72 5.67 -22.59
C TYR A 347 15.78 5.42 -23.66
N SER A 348 16.42 4.24 -23.63
CA SER A 348 17.43 3.87 -24.63
C SER A 348 16.87 3.67 -26.04
N THR A 349 15.59 3.29 -26.14
CA THR A 349 14.88 3.17 -27.42
C THR A 349 13.64 4.06 -27.39
N PRO A 350 13.33 4.78 -28.49
CA PRO A 350 12.12 5.57 -28.58
C PRO A 350 10.90 4.64 -28.53
N ARG A 351 9.83 5.11 -27.88
CA ARG A 351 8.52 4.49 -27.98
C ARG A 351 7.79 5.10 -29.17
N GLU A 352 7.55 4.34 -30.23
CA GLU A 352 6.62 4.78 -31.28
C GLU A 352 5.21 4.38 -30.86
N GLY A 353 4.31 5.35 -30.64
CA GLY A 353 2.92 5.01 -30.39
C GLY A 353 2.25 4.45 -31.63
N LEU A 354 1.35 3.49 -31.43
CA LEU A 354 0.44 3.10 -32.49
C LEU A 354 -0.48 4.28 -32.81
N ASN A 355 -0.66 4.62 -34.10
CA ASN A 355 -1.48 5.74 -34.62
C ASN A 355 -2.94 5.78 -34.12
N HIS A 356 -3.41 4.78 -33.38
CA HIS A 356 -4.76 4.70 -32.81
C HIS A 356 -4.88 5.15 -31.35
N ASP A 357 -3.77 5.41 -30.64
CA ASP A 357 -3.80 5.90 -29.27
C ASP A 357 -3.31 7.36 -29.22
N ILE A 358 -4.26 8.30 -29.11
CA ILE A 358 -4.00 9.74 -29.02
C ILE A 358 -3.00 10.07 -27.88
N ARG A 359 -2.90 9.20 -26.87
CA ARG A 359 -1.96 9.36 -25.75
C ARG A 359 -0.49 9.18 -26.12
N LEU A 360 -0.20 8.52 -27.25
CA LEU A 360 1.13 8.05 -27.63
C LEU A 360 1.55 8.52 -29.03
N SER A 361 0.83 9.45 -29.65
CA SER A 361 1.05 9.87 -31.04
C SER A 361 2.42 10.51 -31.35
N ALA A 362 3.31 10.64 -30.37
CA ALA A 362 4.68 11.14 -30.54
C ALA A 362 5.73 10.06 -30.22
N ASN A 363 6.86 10.10 -30.92
CA ASN A 363 8.03 9.28 -30.59
C ASN A 363 8.62 9.73 -29.24
N ILE A 364 8.32 8.98 -28.18
CA ILE A 364 8.71 9.35 -26.82
C ILE A 364 10.01 8.63 -26.46
N GLN A 365 11.13 9.32 -26.65
CA GLN A 365 12.43 8.89 -26.13
C GLN A 365 12.78 9.60 -24.81
N SER A 366 12.29 10.83 -24.62
CA SER A 366 12.49 11.63 -23.41
C SER A 366 11.16 12.23 -22.96
N ILE A 367 10.92 12.18 -21.66
CA ILE A 367 9.77 12.80 -21.00
C ILE A 367 10.33 13.77 -19.97
N ARG A 368 9.82 15.01 -19.98
CA ARG A 368 10.07 15.99 -18.93
C ARG A 368 8.77 16.30 -18.23
N ASN A 369 8.83 16.39 -16.91
CA ASN A 369 7.71 16.78 -16.07
C ASN A 369 8.14 17.88 -15.12
N MET A 370 7.28 18.89 -14.98
CA MET A 370 7.41 19.95 -13.98
C MET A 370 6.13 20.02 -13.17
N SER A 371 6.24 20.35 -11.88
CA SER A 371 5.05 20.67 -11.08
C SER A 371 5.33 21.71 -10.02
N LEU A 372 4.25 22.40 -9.64
CA LEU A 372 4.20 23.32 -8.52
C LEU A 372 3.14 22.80 -7.56
N ASP A 373 3.58 22.34 -6.39
CA ASP A 373 2.69 21.93 -5.31
C ASP A 373 2.66 22.99 -4.20
N MET A 374 1.46 23.24 -3.67
CA MET A 374 1.22 24.19 -2.60
C MET A 374 0.32 23.57 -1.55
N SER A 375 0.60 23.82 -0.28
CA SER A 375 -0.31 23.54 0.81
C SER A 375 -0.45 24.73 1.74
N TYR A 376 -1.67 25.01 2.18
CA TYR A 376 -1.99 26.12 3.05
C TYR A 376 -3.01 25.72 4.11
N ARG A 377 -2.69 25.98 5.37
CA ARG A 377 -3.55 25.71 6.52
C ARG A 377 -4.04 27.03 7.11
N TRP A 378 -5.36 27.17 7.17
CA TRP A 378 -6.03 28.31 7.78
C TRP A 378 -7.18 27.85 8.67
N LYS A 379 -7.04 28.03 10.00
CA LYS A 379 -8.02 27.56 11.00
C LYS A 379 -8.40 26.08 10.78
N ASN A 380 -9.66 25.81 10.46
CA ASN A 380 -10.26 24.49 10.19
C ASN A 380 -10.22 24.08 8.72
N LEU A 381 -9.56 24.86 7.88
CA LEU A 381 -9.33 24.60 6.47
C LEU A 381 -7.89 24.19 6.25
N TYR A 382 -7.69 23.13 5.48
CA TYR A 382 -6.41 22.81 4.90
C TYR A 382 -6.62 22.63 3.38
N PHE A 383 -5.76 23.25 2.59
CA PHE A 383 -5.84 23.32 1.14
C PHE A 383 -4.55 22.75 0.58
N ILE A 384 -4.64 21.86 -0.41
CA ILE A 384 -3.48 21.33 -1.14
C ILE A 384 -3.81 21.41 -2.62
N SER A 385 -2.88 21.92 -3.43
CA SER A 385 -3.01 21.91 -4.87
C SER A 385 -1.69 21.54 -5.52
N GLU A 386 -1.75 20.76 -6.59
CA GLU A 386 -0.61 20.50 -7.47
C GLU A 386 -1.04 20.77 -8.91
N VAL A 387 -0.24 21.54 -9.63
CA VAL A 387 -0.36 21.74 -11.08
C VAL A 387 0.92 21.22 -11.71
N ALA A 388 0.79 20.35 -12.69
CA ALA A 388 1.90 19.73 -13.39
C ALA A 388 1.74 19.85 -14.90
N ASN A 389 2.85 19.87 -15.62
CA ASN A 389 2.88 19.81 -17.07
C ASN A 389 3.95 18.84 -17.55
N ASP A 390 3.76 18.32 -18.76
CA ASP A 390 4.79 17.56 -19.47
C ASP A 390 5.53 18.42 -20.51
N LEU A 391 6.48 17.81 -21.23
CA LEU A 391 7.28 18.46 -22.28
C LEU A 391 6.41 19.09 -23.39
N ASN A 392 5.24 18.53 -23.64
CA ASN A 392 4.35 18.93 -24.73
C ASN A 392 3.28 19.94 -24.27
N ASN A 393 3.42 20.50 -23.06
CA ASN A 393 2.46 21.40 -22.42
C ASN A 393 1.07 20.78 -22.21
N ASN A 394 0.98 19.46 -22.03
CA ASN A 394 -0.23 18.85 -21.50
C ASN A 394 -0.25 19.05 -19.99
N TYR A 395 -1.38 19.42 -19.42
CA TYR A 395 -1.50 19.78 -18.00
C TYR A 395 -2.24 18.72 -17.18
N ALA A 396 -1.87 18.63 -15.91
CA ALA A 396 -2.60 17.88 -14.90
C ALA A 396 -2.77 18.75 -13.66
N ILE A 397 -3.98 18.78 -13.10
CA ILE A 397 -4.33 19.57 -11.93
C ILE A 397 -5.00 18.65 -10.91
N SER A 398 -4.60 18.79 -9.65
CA SER A 398 -5.22 18.09 -8.52
C SER A 398 -5.30 19.01 -7.33
N THR A 399 -6.51 19.37 -6.92
CA THR A 399 -6.76 20.31 -5.82
C THR A 399 -7.66 19.67 -4.79
N SER A 400 -7.21 19.67 -3.54
CA SER A 400 -7.92 19.09 -2.40
C SER A 400 -8.17 20.13 -1.32
N LEU A 401 -9.35 20.10 -0.75
CA LEU A 401 -9.78 20.92 0.37
C LEU A 401 -10.30 20.02 1.47
N PHE A 402 -9.85 20.23 2.69
CA PHE A 402 -10.27 19.48 3.87
C PHE A 402 -10.75 20.47 4.92
N ILE A 403 -11.94 20.22 5.44
CA ILE A 403 -12.68 21.13 6.31
C ILE A 403 -13.17 20.34 7.52
N GLY A 404 -12.79 20.78 8.72
CA GLY A 404 -13.52 20.39 9.94
C GLY A 404 -14.79 21.21 10.04
N LEU A 405 -15.95 20.65 9.66
CA LEU A 405 -17.23 21.39 9.64
C LEU A 405 -17.74 21.63 11.06
N LEU A 406 -17.79 20.57 11.86
CA LEU A 406 -18.30 20.55 13.22
C LEU A 406 -17.53 19.49 14.01
N LYS A 407 -17.70 19.50 15.34
CA LYS A 407 -17.09 18.48 16.19
C LYS A 407 -17.56 17.08 15.79
N GLY A 408 -16.62 16.23 15.37
CA GLY A 408 -16.84 14.88 14.88
C GLY A 408 -17.33 14.79 13.44
N VAL A 409 -17.31 15.88 12.66
CA VAL A 409 -17.73 15.89 11.25
C VAL A 409 -16.66 16.58 10.40
N ASP A 410 -15.95 15.79 9.60
CA ASP A 410 -14.98 16.27 8.63
C ASP A 410 -15.52 16.10 7.21
N TRP A 411 -15.16 17.05 6.34
CA TRP A 411 -15.49 17.04 4.93
C TRP A 411 -14.22 17.19 4.09
N SER A 412 -14.09 16.37 3.05
CA SER A 412 -13.02 16.44 2.06
C SER A 412 -13.62 16.63 0.67
N VAL A 413 -12.96 17.46 -0.13
CA VAL A 413 -13.29 17.70 -1.54
C VAL A 413 -12.01 17.57 -2.35
N LEU A 414 -12.06 16.88 -3.48
CA LEU A 414 -10.97 16.79 -4.43
C LEU A 414 -11.50 17.05 -5.84
N TYR A 415 -10.92 18.01 -6.52
CA TYR A 415 -11.07 18.25 -7.95
C TYR A 415 -9.82 17.76 -8.67
N ARG A 416 -10.01 17.05 -9.79
CA ARG A 416 -8.91 16.60 -10.64
C ARG A 416 -9.24 16.75 -12.12
N ASP A 417 -8.25 17.17 -12.88
CA ASP A 417 -8.32 17.34 -14.33
C ASP A 417 -6.98 16.93 -14.94
N TYR A 418 -6.96 15.80 -15.64
CA TYR A 418 -5.78 15.22 -16.27
C TYR A 418 -6.00 15.19 -17.77
N ASP A 419 -5.17 15.93 -18.49
CA ASP A 419 -5.20 15.97 -19.95
C ASP A 419 -5.07 14.55 -20.54
N VAL A 420 -5.71 14.32 -21.68
CA VAL A 420 -5.68 13.06 -22.42
C VAL A 420 -4.25 12.67 -22.78
N ALA A 421 -3.43 13.64 -23.17
CA ALA A 421 -2.07 13.43 -23.64
C ALA A 421 -1.01 13.62 -22.54
N TYR A 422 -1.41 13.93 -21.30
CA TYR A 422 -0.45 14.10 -20.20
C TYR A 422 0.31 12.81 -19.90
N GLN A 423 1.64 12.91 -19.83
CA GLN A 423 2.53 11.77 -19.56
C GLN A 423 3.43 12.01 -18.36
N ALA A 424 3.30 11.18 -17.33
CA ALA A 424 4.18 11.19 -16.18
C ALA A 424 4.43 9.76 -15.66
N PRO A 425 5.55 9.10 -16.04
CA PRO A 425 5.78 7.67 -15.76
C PRO A 425 5.84 7.30 -14.26
N TYR A 426 6.20 8.26 -13.41
CA TYR A 426 6.31 8.09 -11.96
C TYR A 426 5.16 8.78 -11.19
N SER A 427 4.15 9.26 -11.91
CA SER A 427 2.92 9.77 -11.31
C SER A 427 2.08 8.64 -10.74
N ASN A 428 1.35 8.96 -9.69
CA ASN A 428 0.38 8.07 -9.08
C ASN A 428 -0.48 8.95 -8.17
N SER A 429 -1.58 9.47 -8.71
CA SER A 429 -2.55 10.32 -8.01
C SER A 429 -3.92 9.64 -7.95
N VAL A 430 -4.81 10.17 -7.11
CA VAL A 430 -6.19 9.69 -6.99
C VAL A 430 -6.87 9.73 -8.36
N SER A 431 -7.24 8.57 -8.88
CA SER A 431 -7.84 8.40 -10.20
C SER A 431 -8.74 7.17 -10.22
N GLU A 432 -9.67 7.13 -11.16
CA GLU A 432 -10.38 5.90 -11.56
C GLU A 432 -9.55 5.09 -12.56
N GLY A 433 -8.72 5.75 -13.36
CA GLY A 433 -7.74 5.12 -14.23
C GLY A 433 -6.56 4.51 -13.47
N SER A 434 -5.78 3.68 -14.16
CA SER A 434 -4.50 3.17 -13.66
C SER A 434 -3.32 4.14 -13.89
N GLN A 435 -3.58 5.23 -14.61
CA GLN A 435 -2.61 6.27 -14.99
C GLN A 435 -3.22 7.63 -14.69
N VAL A 436 -2.37 8.60 -14.34
CA VAL A 436 -2.76 10.00 -14.18
C VAL A 436 -2.82 10.63 -15.57
N SER A 437 -3.86 10.32 -16.35
CA SER A 437 -4.11 10.92 -17.68
C SER A 437 -5.54 10.63 -18.11
N ASN A 438 -6.08 11.44 -19.03
CA ASN A 438 -7.41 11.26 -19.61
C ASN A 438 -8.53 11.12 -18.56
N GLU A 439 -8.53 11.94 -17.51
CA GLU A 439 -9.56 11.85 -16.47
C GLU A 439 -9.90 13.22 -15.88
N GLN A 440 -11.19 13.51 -15.81
CA GLN A 440 -11.73 14.61 -15.03
C GLN A 440 -12.61 14.04 -13.94
N GLY A 441 -12.53 14.58 -12.74
CA GLY A 441 -13.30 14.04 -11.64
C GLY A 441 -13.46 14.98 -10.46
N PHE A 442 -14.52 14.71 -9.71
CA PHE A 442 -14.89 15.47 -8.53
C PHE A 442 -15.32 14.49 -7.43
N TYR A 443 -14.58 14.53 -6.33
CA TYR A 443 -14.73 13.66 -5.17
C TYR A 443 -15.17 14.47 -3.96
N MET A 444 -16.17 13.97 -3.23
CA MET A 444 -16.58 14.46 -1.93
C MET A 444 -16.56 13.32 -0.92
N GLY A 445 -16.02 13.57 0.26
CA GLY A 445 -15.91 12.60 1.33
C GLY A 445 -16.31 13.18 2.68
N PHE A 446 -17.06 12.42 3.46
CA PHE A 446 -17.52 12.79 4.80
C PHE A 446 -17.09 11.76 5.81
N LYS A 447 -16.60 12.22 6.97
CA LYS A 447 -16.28 11.38 8.11
C LYS A 447 -17.03 11.87 9.33
N VAL A 448 -17.89 11.02 9.88
CA VAL A 448 -18.84 11.35 10.93
C VAL A 448 -18.62 10.42 12.13
N ASN A 449 -18.10 11.01 13.21
CA ASN A 449 -17.77 10.38 14.48
C ASN A 449 -18.42 11.17 15.64
N PRO A 450 -19.76 11.15 15.76
CA PRO A 450 -20.47 11.96 16.76
C PRO A 450 -20.15 11.51 18.19
N ASN A 451 -19.74 10.25 18.39
CA ASN A 451 -19.34 9.71 19.67
C ASN A 451 -18.32 8.57 19.49
N LYS A 452 -17.87 7.97 20.60
CA LYS A 452 -16.86 6.89 20.58
C LYS A 452 -17.37 5.53 20.09
N LYS A 453 -18.68 5.38 19.85
CA LYS A 453 -19.31 4.11 19.44
C LYS A 453 -19.62 4.03 17.95
N LEU A 454 -19.93 5.16 17.31
CA LEU A 454 -20.29 5.23 15.89
C LEU A 454 -19.18 5.92 15.10
N ASN A 455 -18.70 5.23 14.06
CA ASN A 455 -17.82 5.80 13.04
C ASN A 455 -18.44 5.51 11.67
N MET A 456 -18.75 6.56 10.94
CA MET A 456 -19.36 6.52 9.63
C MET A 456 -18.50 7.29 8.64
N THR A 457 -18.22 6.69 7.49
CA THR A 457 -17.58 7.34 6.36
C THR A 457 -18.46 7.20 5.13
N PHE A 458 -18.60 8.29 4.39
CA PHE A 458 -19.33 8.32 3.13
C PHE A 458 -18.46 9.01 2.08
N PHE A 459 -18.47 8.51 0.85
CA PHE A 459 -17.91 9.27 -0.26
C PHE A 459 -18.78 9.16 -1.49
N PHE A 460 -18.64 10.16 -2.35
CA PHE A 460 -19.25 10.26 -3.66
C PHE A 460 -18.20 10.80 -4.64
N ASP A 461 -18.01 10.14 -5.78
CA ASP A 461 -17.08 10.53 -6.84
C ASP A 461 -17.80 10.49 -8.18
N VAL A 462 -17.70 11.56 -8.95
CA VAL A 462 -18.14 11.61 -10.35
C VAL A 462 -16.91 11.79 -11.20
N PHE A 463 -16.75 10.97 -12.22
CA PHE A 463 -15.59 11.00 -13.09
C PHE A 463 -15.99 10.80 -14.55
N LYS A 464 -15.15 11.30 -15.45
CA LYS A 464 -15.23 11.04 -16.88
C LYS A 464 -13.85 10.89 -17.49
N PHE A 465 -13.79 10.08 -18.53
CA PHE A 465 -12.65 9.90 -19.42
C PHE A 465 -13.00 10.59 -20.74
N PRO A 466 -12.41 11.76 -21.06
CA PRO A 466 -12.73 12.50 -22.28
C PRO A 466 -12.48 11.71 -23.57
N SER A 467 -11.48 10.83 -23.59
CA SER A 467 -11.07 10.04 -24.76
C SER A 467 -11.16 8.53 -24.51
N SER A 468 -10.89 7.75 -25.55
CA SER A 468 -10.93 6.28 -25.54
C SER A 468 -10.09 5.69 -24.39
N THR A 469 -10.55 4.56 -23.86
CA THR A 469 -9.86 3.83 -22.80
C THR A 469 -9.71 2.36 -23.18
N TYR A 470 -8.93 1.59 -22.42
CA TYR A 470 -8.79 0.16 -22.68
C TYR A 470 -10.17 -0.52 -22.83
N LEU A 471 -10.35 -1.23 -23.94
CA LEU A 471 -11.60 -1.90 -24.36
C LEU A 471 -12.78 -0.98 -24.71
N ASN A 472 -12.61 0.34 -24.72
CA ASN A 472 -13.66 1.31 -24.99
C ASN A 472 -13.22 2.29 -26.09
N ASN A 473 -13.99 2.36 -27.17
CA ASN A 473 -13.62 3.09 -28.37
C ASN A 473 -13.87 4.61 -28.26
N GLY A 474 -14.43 5.10 -27.15
CA GLY A 474 -14.75 6.51 -26.94
C GLY A 474 -14.67 6.91 -25.47
N GLY A 475 -14.93 8.19 -25.23
CA GLY A 475 -15.04 8.73 -23.88
C GLY A 475 -16.21 8.11 -23.10
N ARG A 476 -16.09 8.09 -21.78
CA ARG A 476 -17.09 7.51 -20.89
C ARG A 476 -17.11 8.19 -19.53
N GLU A 477 -18.23 8.13 -18.87
CA GLU A 477 -18.42 8.67 -17.52
C GLU A 477 -18.83 7.59 -16.53
N GLY A 478 -18.80 7.95 -15.26
CA GLY A 478 -19.27 7.10 -14.19
C GLY A 478 -19.40 7.86 -12.89
N ASN A 479 -20.10 7.23 -11.97
CA ASN A 479 -20.21 7.70 -10.61
C ASN A 479 -19.97 6.53 -9.65
N GLU A 480 -19.51 6.85 -8.46
CA GLU A 480 -19.30 5.87 -7.40
C GLU A 480 -19.63 6.49 -6.07
N TRP A 481 -20.32 5.74 -5.23
CA TRP A 481 -20.47 6.10 -3.83
C TRP A 481 -20.35 4.90 -2.91
N LYS A 482 -19.93 5.16 -1.69
CA LYS A 482 -19.81 4.15 -0.65
C LYS A 482 -20.15 4.73 0.69
N LEU A 483 -20.96 3.99 1.43
CA LEU A 483 -21.19 4.17 2.85
C LEU A 483 -20.48 3.05 3.60
N ASN A 484 -19.67 3.41 4.58
CA ASN A 484 -19.03 2.50 5.51
C ASN A 484 -19.36 2.94 6.94
N THR A 485 -19.96 2.05 7.72
CA THR A 485 -20.42 2.32 9.08
C THR A 485 -19.96 1.23 10.02
N SER A 486 -19.36 1.65 11.13
CA SER A 486 -18.98 0.77 12.23
C SER A 486 -19.63 1.22 13.53
N TYR A 487 -20.21 0.27 14.24
CA TYR A 487 -20.92 0.52 15.50
C TYR A 487 -20.47 -0.44 16.60
N VAL A 488 -19.99 0.13 17.71
CA VAL A 488 -19.61 -0.62 18.91
C VAL A 488 -20.83 -0.79 19.82
N LEU A 489 -21.42 -1.98 19.80
CA LEU A 489 -22.57 -2.33 20.66
C LEU A 489 -22.17 -2.27 22.14
N LYS A 490 -21.12 -3.04 22.48
CA LYS A 490 -20.53 -3.21 23.81
C LYS A 490 -19.03 -3.41 23.68
N LYS A 491 -18.28 -3.32 24.78
CA LYS A 491 -16.84 -3.60 24.78
C LYS A 491 -16.59 -5.02 24.24
N GLY A 492 -15.81 -5.12 23.16
CA GLY A 492 -15.54 -6.40 22.49
C GLY A 492 -16.59 -6.85 21.47
N GLN A 493 -17.63 -6.05 21.20
CA GLN A 493 -18.66 -6.36 20.20
C GLN A 493 -18.82 -5.22 19.20
N GLN A 494 -18.71 -5.53 17.91
CA GLN A 494 -18.78 -4.54 16.84
C GLN A 494 -19.56 -5.08 15.64
N ILE A 495 -20.43 -4.23 15.09
CA ILE A 495 -21.05 -4.43 13.79
C ILE A 495 -20.36 -3.51 12.78
N HIS A 496 -20.11 -4.03 11.59
CA HIS A 496 -19.58 -3.29 10.46
C HIS A 496 -20.49 -3.50 9.26
N PHE A 497 -20.92 -2.41 8.64
CA PHE A 497 -21.79 -2.42 7.47
C PHE A 497 -21.20 -1.56 6.37
N VAL A 498 -21.14 -2.10 5.16
CA VAL A 498 -20.71 -1.40 3.96
C VAL A 498 -21.72 -1.58 2.84
N CYS A 499 -22.04 -0.48 2.18
CA CYS A 499 -22.81 -0.43 0.96
C CYS A 499 -22.03 0.40 -0.07
N SER A 500 -21.87 -0.12 -1.28
CA SER A 500 -21.27 0.65 -2.39
C SER A 500 -22.07 0.48 -3.67
N TYR A 501 -22.16 1.55 -4.44
CA TYR A 501 -22.70 1.57 -5.78
C TYR A 501 -21.65 2.14 -6.72
N LYS A 502 -21.53 1.54 -7.90
CA LYS A 502 -20.68 2.04 -8.97
C LYS A 502 -21.39 1.92 -10.29
N GLU A 503 -21.34 2.99 -11.05
CA GLU A 503 -21.87 3.07 -12.40
C GLU A 503 -20.75 3.47 -13.36
N LYS A 504 -20.68 2.81 -14.51
CA LYS A 504 -19.66 3.12 -15.52
C LYS A 504 -20.17 2.89 -16.92
N GLY A 505 -19.93 3.86 -17.80
CA GLY A 505 -20.18 3.72 -19.23
C GLY A 505 -19.32 2.64 -19.88
N ARG A 506 -19.93 1.84 -20.74
CA ARG A 506 -19.27 0.81 -21.55
C ARG A 506 -19.79 0.81 -22.98
N PHE A 507 -18.86 0.72 -23.91
CA PHE A 507 -19.17 0.39 -25.30
C PHE A 507 -19.13 -1.13 -25.49
N TYR A 508 -20.22 -1.73 -25.93
CA TYR A 508 -20.29 -3.16 -26.23
C TYR A 508 -20.72 -3.39 -27.68
N ALA A 509 -20.19 -4.42 -28.32
CA ALA A 509 -20.64 -4.84 -29.63
C ALA A 509 -21.92 -5.66 -29.44
N ASN A 510 -22.97 -5.30 -30.17
CA ASN A 510 -24.17 -6.13 -30.27
C ASN A 510 -23.99 -7.05 -31.49
N ASP A 511 -24.33 -8.35 -31.37
CA ASP A 511 -24.07 -9.35 -32.42
C ASP A 511 -24.76 -9.00 -33.75
N SER A 512 -25.80 -8.15 -33.71
CA SER A 512 -26.55 -7.68 -34.87
C SER A 512 -26.05 -6.36 -35.49
N SER A 513 -25.05 -5.68 -34.92
CA SER A 513 -24.57 -4.39 -35.43
C SER A 513 -23.06 -4.20 -35.35
N ARG A 514 -22.44 -3.72 -36.43
CA ARG A 514 -21.03 -3.30 -36.45
C ARG A 514 -20.73 -2.07 -35.59
N VAL A 515 -21.76 -1.36 -35.13
CA VAL A 515 -21.65 -0.19 -34.26
C VAL A 515 -21.72 -0.65 -32.80
N LYS A 516 -20.72 -0.27 -32.00
CA LYS A 516 -20.77 -0.51 -30.55
C LYS A 516 -21.82 0.40 -29.92
N GLN A 517 -22.71 -0.16 -29.10
CA GLN A 517 -23.70 0.60 -28.35
C GLN A 517 -23.11 1.06 -27.02
N TYR A 518 -23.50 2.26 -26.59
CA TYR A 518 -23.15 2.81 -25.28
C TYR A 518 -24.23 2.42 -24.28
N THR A 519 -23.83 1.84 -23.16
CA THR A 519 -24.71 1.55 -22.02
C THR A 519 -23.96 1.77 -20.73
N GLN A 520 -24.71 1.80 -19.63
CA GLN A 520 -24.16 1.83 -18.29
C GLN A 520 -24.11 0.42 -17.71
N GLU A 521 -23.02 0.15 -17.00
CA GLU A 521 -22.88 -1.02 -16.15
C GLU A 521 -23.01 -0.60 -14.70
N HIS A 522 -23.74 -1.40 -13.93
CA HIS A 522 -24.01 -1.13 -12.53
C HIS A 522 -23.42 -2.22 -11.66
N TRP A 523 -22.79 -1.82 -10.56
CA TRP A 523 -22.40 -2.70 -9.47
C TRP A 523 -23.00 -2.22 -8.16
N VAL A 524 -23.61 -3.13 -7.43
CA VAL A 524 -24.10 -2.89 -6.07
C VAL A 524 -23.45 -3.91 -5.15
N LYS A 525 -22.85 -3.47 -4.04
CA LYS A 525 -22.20 -4.37 -3.09
C LYS A 525 -22.65 -4.09 -1.68
N TYR A 526 -22.90 -5.16 -0.93
CA TYR A 526 -23.25 -5.13 0.48
C TYR A 526 -22.29 -6.03 1.27
N SER A 527 -21.88 -5.57 2.44
CA SER A 527 -21.09 -6.35 3.39
C SER A 527 -21.58 -6.06 4.80
N LEU A 528 -21.85 -7.13 5.56
CA LEU A 528 -22.23 -7.05 6.96
C LEU A 528 -21.33 -7.99 7.76
N LYS A 529 -20.57 -7.45 8.71
CA LYS A 529 -19.70 -8.20 9.60
C LYS A 529 -20.10 -7.99 11.06
N TYR A 530 -20.15 -9.08 11.82
CA TYR A 530 -20.25 -9.04 13.27
C TYR A 530 -18.95 -9.60 13.87
N SER A 531 -18.35 -8.88 14.81
CA SER A 531 -17.11 -9.27 15.49
C SER A 531 -17.32 -9.31 17.01
N LEU A 532 -16.83 -10.38 17.63
CA LEU A 532 -16.96 -10.68 19.05
C LEU A 532 -15.61 -11.11 19.63
N ALA A 533 -15.14 -10.39 20.63
CA ALA A 533 -14.06 -10.84 21.52
C ALA A 533 -14.67 -11.74 22.60
N VAL A 534 -14.68 -13.05 22.37
CA VAL A 534 -15.23 -14.05 23.30
C VAL A 534 -14.43 -14.05 24.60
N THR A 535 -13.10 -13.96 24.49
CA THR A 535 -12.19 -13.76 25.63
C THR A 535 -11.09 -12.75 25.23
N LYS A 536 -10.16 -12.46 26.14
CA LYS A 536 -8.98 -11.63 25.83
C LYS A 536 -8.03 -12.27 24.80
N PHE A 537 -8.18 -13.57 24.53
CA PHE A 537 -7.34 -14.32 23.59
C PHE A 537 -8.13 -14.87 22.40
N LEU A 538 -9.43 -15.10 22.55
CA LEU A 538 -10.27 -15.71 21.53
C LEU A 538 -11.19 -14.67 20.89
N ASN A 539 -11.05 -14.51 19.58
CA ASN A 539 -11.86 -13.65 18.73
C ASN A 539 -12.66 -14.50 17.75
N TRP A 540 -13.89 -14.08 17.50
CA TRP A 540 -14.79 -14.71 16.56
C TRP A 540 -15.44 -13.64 15.68
N SER A 541 -15.59 -13.90 14.39
CA SER A 541 -16.39 -13.03 13.53
C SER A 541 -17.08 -13.78 12.41
N VAL A 542 -18.21 -13.24 11.98
CA VAL A 542 -18.96 -13.70 10.80
C VAL A 542 -19.19 -12.54 9.85
N ARG A 543 -19.14 -12.80 8.54
CA ARG A 543 -19.37 -11.78 7.51
C ARG A 543 -20.16 -12.35 6.34
N GLY A 544 -21.21 -11.64 5.93
CA GLY A 544 -21.90 -11.89 4.67
C GLY A 544 -21.55 -10.81 3.65
N LEU A 545 -21.29 -11.20 2.41
CA LEU A 545 -21.04 -10.29 1.30
C LEU A 545 -21.97 -10.63 0.13
N VAL A 546 -22.45 -9.60 -0.56
CA VAL A 546 -23.24 -9.72 -1.79
C VAL A 546 -22.70 -8.73 -2.81
N THR A 547 -22.50 -9.18 -4.04
CA THR A 547 -22.17 -8.35 -5.20
C THR A 547 -23.20 -8.60 -6.29
N GLN A 548 -23.86 -7.55 -6.74
CA GLN A 548 -24.75 -7.57 -7.89
C GLN A 548 -24.12 -6.78 -9.02
N TYR A 549 -24.21 -7.32 -10.23
CA TYR A 549 -23.72 -6.69 -11.45
C TYR A 549 -24.80 -6.71 -12.52
N GLN A 550 -24.92 -5.60 -13.25
CA GLN A 550 -25.84 -5.47 -14.37
C GLN A 550 -25.13 -4.93 -15.62
N LEU A 551 -25.18 -5.73 -16.68
CA LEU A 551 -25.03 -5.33 -18.07
C LEU A 551 -26.12 -6.11 -18.83
N GLY A 552 -27.29 -5.50 -19.00
CA GLY A 552 -28.52 -6.21 -19.37
C GLY A 552 -29.19 -6.85 -18.16
N GLN A 553 -29.02 -8.16 -17.96
CA GLN A 553 -29.61 -8.92 -16.85
C GLN A 553 -28.76 -8.85 -15.57
N TRP A 554 -29.43 -8.83 -14.42
CA TRP A 554 -28.76 -8.85 -13.13
C TRP A 554 -28.13 -10.21 -12.84
N LYS A 555 -26.85 -10.18 -12.44
CA LYS A 555 -26.13 -11.34 -11.91
C LYS A 555 -25.78 -11.07 -10.46
N THR A 556 -25.94 -12.06 -9.59
CA THR A 556 -25.65 -11.94 -8.16
C THR A 556 -24.63 -12.98 -7.73
N GLY A 557 -23.59 -12.53 -7.03
CA GLY A 557 -22.68 -13.37 -6.28
C GLY A 557 -22.79 -13.08 -4.79
N TYR A 558 -22.56 -14.09 -3.95
CA TYR A 558 -22.59 -13.96 -2.49
C TYR A 558 -21.55 -14.85 -1.83
N MET A 559 -21.13 -14.45 -0.62
CA MET A 559 -20.15 -15.17 0.16
C MET A 559 -20.48 -15.07 1.65
N PHE A 560 -20.26 -16.16 2.37
CA PHE A 560 -20.33 -16.21 3.82
C PHE A 560 -18.98 -16.63 4.40
N LEU A 561 -18.51 -15.88 5.40
CA LEU A 561 -17.23 -16.09 6.05
C LEU A 561 -17.44 -16.29 7.55
N GLN A 562 -16.68 -17.22 8.13
CA GLN A 562 -16.52 -17.36 9.57
C GLN A 562 -15.04 -17.42 9.94
N ASP A 563 -14.64 -16.55 10.87
CA ASP A 563 -13.27 -16.43 11.36
C ASP A 563 -13.18 -16.80 12.84
N VAL A 564 -12.12 -17.53 13.19
CA VAL A 564 -11.73 -17.81 14.56
C VAL A 564 -10.26 -17.46 14.74
N GLY A 565 -9.95 -16.64 15.74
CA GLY A 565 -8.59 -16.24 16.06
C GLY A 565 -8.26 -16.46 17.53
N TYR A 566 -7.21 -17.21 17.80
CA TYR A 566 -6.64 -17.40 19.12
C TYR A 566 -5.27 -16.73 19.21
N ASN A 567 -5.16 -15.73 20.08
CA ASN A 567 -3.97 -14.90 20.24
C ASN A 567 -3.42 -15.03 21.65
N ASN A 568 -2.52 -15.98 21.88
CA ASN A 568 -1.79 -16.06 23.14
C ASN A 568 -0.48 -15.26 23.02
N PRO A 569 -0.32 -14.16 23.78
CA PRO A 569 0.86 -13.31 23.67
C PRO A 569 2.18 -14.05 23.98
N MET A 570 2.15 -15.16 24.72
CA MET A 570 3.35 -15.86 25.18
C MET A 570 3.95 -16.85 24.17
N LYS A 571 3.16 -17.58 23.37
CA LYS A 571 3.71 -18.66 22.51
C LYS A 571 3.02 -18.84 21.17
N TRP A 572 1.68 -18.97 21.17
CA TRP A 572 0.92 -19.41 20.01
C TRP A 572 -0.08 -18.36 19.53
N ASN A 573 -0.04 -18.04 18.24
CA ASN A 573 -1.14 -17.39 17.54
C ASN A 573 -1.69 -18.36 16.50
N VAL A 574 -3.00 -18.57 16.49
CA VAL A 574 -3.68 -19.45 15.53
C VAL A 574 -4.86 -18.70 14.94
N PHE A 575 -4.97 -18.71 13.62
CA PHE A 575 -6.11 -18.13 12.91
C PHE A 575 -6.64 -19.14 11.92
N THR A 576 -7.96 -19.23 11.82
CA THR A 576 -8.62 -20.04 10.82
C THR A 576 -9.85 -19.32 10.28
N ARG A 577 -10.16 -19.61 9.02
CA ARG A 577 -11.34 -19.13 8.31
C ARG A 577 -11.96 -20.27 7.55
N ILE A 578 -13.29 -20.28 7.49
CA ILE A 578 -14.04 -20.99 6.46
C ILE A 578 -14.84 -19.96 5.66
N ALA A 579 -14.81 -20.10 4.34
CA ALA A 579 -15.48 -19.24 3.38
C ALA A 579 -16.28 -20.10 2.41
N MET A 580 -17.57 -19.81 2.24
CA MET A 580 -18.42 -20.42 1.21
C MET A 580 -18.82 -19.32 0.22
N PHE A 581 -18.69 -19.59 -1.07
CA PHE A 581 -18.88 -18.58 -2.10
C PHE A 581 -19.63 -19.12 -3.32
N TYR A 582 -20.44 -18.24 -3.91
CA TYR A 582 -21.14 -18.46 -5.16
C TYR A 582 -20.97 -17.19 -6.00
N SER A 583 -20.32 -17.30 -7.16
CA SER A 583 -20.11 -16.19 -8.08
C SER A 583 -20.16 -16.72 -9.53
N PRO A 584 -21.32 -16.68 -10.19
CA PRO A 584 -21.53 -17.32 -11.48
C PRO A 584 -20.87 -16.57 -12.66
N SER A 585 -20.42 -15.32 -12.46
CA SER A 585 -19.64 -14.60 -13.46
C SER A 585 -18.46 -13.84 -12.84
N TYR A 586 -17.48 -13.52 -13.68
CA TYR A 586 -16.27 -12.85 -13.22
C TYR A 586 -16.57 -11.44 -12.67
N GLU A 587 -17.62 -10.78 -13.15
CA GLU A 587 -18.05 -9.46 -12.68
C GLU A 587 -18.70 -9.49 -11.30
N THR A 588 -19.21 -10.66 -10.86
CA THR A 588 -19.78 -10.87 -9.52
C THR A 588 -18.77 -11.39 -8.49
N ARG A 589 -17.49 -11.51 -8.86
CA ARG A 589 -16.44 -12.03 -7.98
C ARG A 589 -16.36 -11.24 -6.67
N LEU A 590 -16.17 -11.96 -5.57
CA LEU A 590 -16.09 -11.37 -4.24
C LEU A 590 -14.63 -11.28 -3.79
N TYR A 591 -14.33 -10.28 -2.98
CA TYR A 591 -13.00 -10.07 -2.42
C TYR A 591 -13.09 -10.11 -0.91
N ALA A 592 -12.17 -10.81 -0.27
CA ALA A 592 -12.01 -10.80 1.17
C ALA A 592 -10.53 -10.89 1.55
N TYR A 593 -10.13 -10.09 2.53
CA TYR A 593 -8.78 -10.16 3.11
C TYR A 593 -8.52 -11.54 3.73
N GLU A 594 -7.46 -12.22 3.30
CA GLU A 594 -6.99 -13.46 3.95
C GLU A 594 -5.74 -13.21 4.76
N LYS A 595 -5.74 -13.67 6.01
CA LYS A 595 -4.52 -13.68 6.82
C LYS A 595 -3.48 -14.58 6.21
N ASN A 596 -2.23 -14.15 6.18
CA ASN A 596 -1.16 -14.88 5.51
C ASN A 596 0.17 -14.75 6.29
N LEU A 597 1.23 -15.38 5.77
CA LEU A 597 2.58 -15.17 6.27
C LEU A 597 2.92 -13.67 6.25
N ARG A 598 3.77 -13.25 7.19
CA ARG A 598 4.17 -11.83 7.33
C ARG A 598 4.72 -11.27 6.01
N TYR A 599 4.26 -10.07 5.64
CA TYR A 599 4.56 -9.36 4.38
C TYR A 599 4.00 -9.99 3.09
N SER A 600 3.10 -10.97 3.22
CA SER A 600 2.43 -11.66 2.10
C SER A 600 0.91 -11.39 2.09
N TYR A 601 0.50 -10.13 2.24
CA TYR A 601 -0.90 -9.73 2.25
C TYR A 601 -1.58 -10.03 0.90
N SER A 602 -2.73 -10.69 0.92
CA SER A 602 -3.46 -11.09 -0.29
C SER A 602 -4.96 -10.83 -0.20
N PHE A 603 -5.54 -10.45 -1.34
CA PHE A 603 -6.98 -10.26 -1.55
C PHE A 603 -7.43 -11.14 -2.72
N PRO A 604 -7.43 -12.47 -2.53
CA PRO A 604 -7.76 -13.37 -3.63
C PRO A 604 -9.21 -13.15 -4.08
N PRO A 605 -9.48 -13.16 -5.40
CA PRO A 605 -10.84 -13.17 -5.89
C PRO A 605 -11.48 -14.53 -5.59
N TYR A 606 -12.66 -14.50 -4.99
CA TYR A 606 -13.56 -15.64 -4.85
C TYR A 606 -14.49 -15.66 -6.06
N TYR A 607 -14.26 -16.61 -6.96
CA TYR A 607 -14.95 -16.75 -8.24
C TYR A 607 -15.27 -18.23 -8.51
N GLY A 608 -16.45 -18.52 -9.07
CA GLY A 608 -16.99 -19.88 -9.20
C GLY A 608 -17.88 -20.26 -8.02
N ILE A 609 -18.06 -21.55 -7.79
CA ILE A 609 -18.92 -22.11 -6.75
C ILE A 609 -18.07 -23.01 -5.86
N GLY A 610 -18.03 -22.78 -4.55
CA GLY A 610 -17.27 -23.66 -3.68
C GLY A 610 -17.01 -23.13 -2.29
N TRP A 611 -15.96 -23.66 -1.67
CA TRP A 611 -15.54 -23.24 -0.35
C TRP A 611 -14.02 -23.22 -0.22
N LYS A 612 -13.55 -22.40 0.71
CA LYS A 612 -12.13 -22.24 1.03
C LYS A 612 -11.96 -22.23 2.54
N SER A 613 -10.93 -22.91 3.01
CA SER A 613 -10.51 -22.86 4.41
C SER A 613 -9.00 -22.63 4.50
N TYR A 614 -8.56 -22.05 5.61
CA TYR A 614 -7.15 -22.01 5.93
C TYR A 614 -6.91 -22.05 7.43
N ILE A 615 -5.70 -22.48 7.79
CA ILE A 615 -5.15 -22.37 9.15
C ILE A 615 -3.79 -21.67 9.03
N LEU A 616 -3.59 -20.62 9.82
CA LEU A 616 -2.32 -19.94 10.02
C LEU A 616 -1.90 -20.13 11.47
N MET A 617 -0.75 -20.74 11.68
CA MET A 617 -0.17 -20.97 12.99
C MET A 617 1.15 -20.25 13.11
N LYS A 618 1.39 -19.64 14.27
CA LYS A 618 2.65 -19.00 14.61
C LYS A 618 3.11 -19.43 15.99
N TYR A 619 4.39 -19.80 16.05
CA TYR A 619 5.10 -20.14 17.26
C TYR A 619 6.21 -19.12 17.52
N LYS A 620 6.17 -18.45 18.68
CA LYS A 620 7.21 -17.55 19.15
C LYS A 620 8.21 -18.30 20.02
N PHE A 621 9.50 -18.13 19.75
CA PHE A 621 10.59 -18.72 20.55
C PHE A 621 11.75 -17.73 20.71
N GLY A 622 12.52 -17.88 21.79
CA GLY A 622 13.61 -16.96 22.10
C GLY A 622 13.15 -15.50 22.21
N ARG A 623 14.08 -14.56 22.02
CA ARG A 623 13.80 -13.11 22.08
C ARG A 623 13.52 -12.56 20.69
N GLY A 624 12.26 -12.60 20.27
CA GLY A 624 11.79 -11.95 19.03
C GLY A 624 11.85 -12.82 17.77
N ASN A 625 12.16 -14.12 17.90
CA ASN A 625 12.13 -15.06 16.78
C ASN A 625 10.75 -15.72 16.69
N SER A 626 10.38 -16.14 15.48
CA SER A 626 9.15 -16.92 15.28
C SER A 626 9.21 -17.79 14.03
N ILE A 627 8.50 -18.91 14.09
CA ILE A 627 8.16 -19.74 12.94
C ILE A 627 6.66 -19.60 12.69
N GLN A 628 6.26 -19.47 11.43
CA GLN A 628 4.86 -19.49 11.02
C GLN A 628 4.64 -20.57 9.96
N ALA A 629 3.47 -21.17 9.98
CA ALA A 629 3.03 -22.13 8.98
C ALA A 629 1.59 -21.80 8.57
N ARG A 630 1.32 -21.81 7.27
CA ARG A 630 0.00 -21.64 6.67
C ARG A 630 -0.33 -22.88 5.87
N TRP A 631 -1.55 -23.37 6.03
CA TRP A 631 -2.15 -24.36 5.16
C TRP A 631 -3.51 -23.84 4.70
N ALA A 632 -3.70 -23.69 3.39
CA ALA A 632 -4.97 -23.27 2.80
C ALA A 632 -5.47 -24.34 1.82
N TYR A 633 -6.78 -24.54 1.80
CA TYR A 633 -7.43 -25.52 0.94
C TYR A 633 -8.69 -24.91 0.33
N THR A 634 -8.79 -24.98 -1.00
CA THR A 634 -9.92 -24.47 -1.78
C THR A 634 -10.50 -25.60 -2.60
N VAL A 635 -11.83 -25.71 -2.61
CA VAL A 635 -12.57 -26.66 -3.43
C VAL A 635 -13.55 -25.88 -4.31
N PHE A 636 -13.52 -26.15 -5.60
CA PHE A 636 -14.46 -25.65 -6.58
C PHE A 636 -15.42 -26.77 -6.96
N ASN A 637 -16.72 -26.55 -6.86
CA ASN A 637 -17.75 -27.55 -7.13
C ASN A 637 -18.20 -27.51 -8.60
N ASP A 638 -17.89 -26.44 -9.33
CA ASP A 638 -18.28 -26.19 -10.71
C ASP A 638 -17.16 -26.41 -11.74
N LEU A 639 -15.94 -26.71 -11.30
CA LEU A 639 -14.76 -26.82 -12.16
C LEU A 639 -14.17 -28.23 -12.15
N GLN A 640 -13.67 -28.69 -13.30
CA GLN A 640 -12.90 -29.94 -13.42
C GLN A 640 -11.38 -29.71 -13.40
N SER A 641 -10.94 -28.49 -13.68
CA SER A 641 -9.54 -28.04 -13.63
C SER A 641 -9.49 -26.61 -13.15
N VAL A 642 -8.49 -26.25 -12.35
CA VAL A 642 -8.33 -24.88 -11.83
C VAL A 642 -7.12 -24.19 -12.45
N GLY A 643 -7.28 -22.92 -12.82
CA GLY A 643 -6.25 -22.12 -13.47
C GLY A 643 -6.36 -22.12 -15.00
N SER A 644 -5.43 -21.47 -15.67
CA SER A 644 -5.43 -21.33 -17.14
C SER A 644 -4.05 -21.69 -17.71
N THR A 645 -4.03 -22.18 -18.95
CA THR A 645 -2.81 -22.49 -19.71
C THR A 645 -1.82 -23.35 -18.90
N TRP A 646 -0.54 -22.96 -18.83
CA TRP A 646 0.52 -23.66 -18.10
C TRP A 646 0.35 -23.62 -16.57
N ASN A 647 -0.44 -22.67 -16.06
CA ASN A 647 -0.78 -22.58 -14.64
C ASN A 647 -2.02 -23.40 -14.27
N SER A 648 -2.66 -24.09 -15.23
CA SER A 648 -3.79 -24.96 -14.92
C SER A 648 -3.34 -26.20 -14.16
N SER A 649 -4.17 -26.74 -13.28
CA SER A 649 -3.93 -27.96 -12.53
C SER A 649 -5.14 -28.89 -12.67
N ASN A 650 -4.89 -30.19 -12.70
CA ASN A 650 -5.96 -31.19 -12.82
C ASN A 650 -6.72 -31.33 -11.51
N GLY A 651 -8.04 -31.45 -11.60
CA GLY A 651 -8.93 -31.55 -10.45
C GLY A 651 -9.49 -30.19 -10.03
N ASN A 652 -10.36 -30.25 -9.04
CA ASN A 652 -11.18 -29.13 -8.61
C ASN A 652 -10.72 -28.50 -7.29
N THR A 653 -9.49 -28.77 -6.88
CA THR A 653 -8.97 -28.37 -5.57
C THR A 653 -7.63 -27.68 -5.66
N ILE A 654 -7.37 -26.71 -4.79
CA ILE A 654 -6.06 -26.07 -4.61
C ILE A 654 -5.67 -26.14 -3.14
N GLN A 655 -4.46 -26.63 -2.88
CA GLN A 655 -3.76 -26.57 -1.61
C GLN A 655 -2.59 -25.58 -1.71
N GLU A 656 -2.41 -24.76 -0.68
CA GLU A 656 -1.25 -23.88 -0.55
C GLU A 656 -0.62 -24.09 0.83
N VAL A 657 0.68 -24.36 0.85
CA VAL A 657 1.45 -24.51 2.09
C VAL A 657 2.54 -23.46 2.12
N GLY A 658 2.55 -22.66 3.17
CA GLY A 658 3.54 -21.61 3.39
C GLY A 658 4.26 -21.80 4.72
N VAL A 659 5.57 -21.59 4.76
CA VAL A 659 6.38 -21.56 5.97
C VAL A 659 7.19 -20.27 6.01
N GLN A 660 7.29 -19.67 7.20
CA GLN A 660 8.13 -18.50 7.43
C GLN A 660 9.01 -18.70 8.65
N LEU A 661 10.29 -18.38 8.49
CA LEU A 661 11.23 -18.18 9.58
C LEU A 661 11.51 -16.68 9.73
N PHE A 662 11.30 -16.14 10.93
CA PHE A 662 11.67 -14.78 11.28
C PHE A 662 12.69 -14.82 12.43
N LEU A 663 13.90 -14.32 12.16
CA LEU A 663 14.99 -14.23 13.12
C LEU A 663 15.31 -12.76 13.38
N LYS A 664 15.32 -12.39 14.66
CA LYS A 664 15.82 -11.10 15.14
C LYS A 664 17.33 -11.25 15.36
N ILE A 665 18.14 -10.47 14.64
CA ILE A 665 19.62 -10.61 14.58
C ILE A 665 20.36 -9.64 15.48
#